data_AF-A0A946WI65-F1
#
_entry.id   AF-A0A946WI65-F1
#
_cell.length_a   1.000
_cell.length_b   1.000
_cell.length_c   1.000
_cell.angle_alpha   90.00
_cell.angle_beta   90.00
_cell.angle_gamma   90.00
#
_symmetry.space_group_name_H-M   'P 1'
#
loop_
_entity.id
_entity.type
_entity.pdbx_description
1 polymer ?
#
loop_
_entity_poly.entity_id
_entity_poly.type
_entity_poly.pdbx_seq_one_letter_code
_entity_poly.pdbx_strand_id
1 'polypeptide(L)'
;MDFTRLRLSGFKSFVDPTELLIEPGLTGVVGPNGCGKSNLLEALRWVMGENSAKSMRGSGMDDVIFAGTSTRPARNLAEVTLSLDNEDRTAPTAFNDEVDLEISRRIERDSGSAYRLNGKEIRGKDIKLMFADASTGAHSPSLVSQGRIGSLISAKPKERRAVLEEAAGISGLHSRRKEAESKLRSANKNLERLGDVEVSLQDQIRSLKNQARQATRYKNVAGEIRKLQSLLLYLQWQANQKNINDASHEDQKLSLIVAKVTTELAALSKDQTIIATKLPELRQWDAECGAKLHRITLSRDGLDGEERRVAETQEKLSLLLEQINQDEGREKEAVRDGSATIKRLENEKKTIEDEASGASGNMEVLAKTLKEKQSDTLEAELLLEGLMTIQAERNADRLNYVREIEERKEKKQNLEEQKITVEERLASLEDNNLFTQSLVGAEKNLTTAEQLISTTLLEFNEAEDKKQKIQQLEQEARNHHQTCEGNLARITAEKQAVEEFLSADYEEGGVPILEKLSVSKGYEMALGAALDSDLDAGDDPASAVYWRDLPPLVEQAKFAEGIDTLDKFVKSPLTLKRRLSQIGVVKSEEEALRLIGGLKSGQRLVTFDGGVWRWDGLCISPEAPSRAAVRLSQKNRLKKLIYDYQNNEKIVFSAQEKHKNISEELNEIKIISRVCHDKWRKSDEQAINARRELAEFEKLAARHQSEESALKDRLEHLRQDIKDQNNRYQTAIDNLKKLPETVELENKIIKSRDAVEAKRSYFSDARIAHDSHYNKSEMRINRLEQVKAECENWQGRLKNM
;
A
#
# COMPACT_ATOMS: atom_id res chain seq x y z
N MET A 1 -55.57 65.58 3.50
CA MET A 1 -54.23 65.49 4.12
C MET A 1 -53.67 66.89 4.28
N ASP A 2 -53.81 67.46 5.47
CA ASP A 2 -53.43 68.84 5.74
C ASP A 2 -52.27 68.92 6.74
N PHE A 3 -51.35 69.87 6.57
CA PHE A 3 -50.24 70.05 7.50
C PHE A 3 -50.69 70.87 8.70
N THR A 4 -50.60 70.30 9.91
CA THR A 4 -51.08 70.96 11.14
C THR A 4 -49.95 71.51 12.00
N ARG A 5 -48.80 70.83 12.03
CA ARG A 5 -47.67 71.23 12.88
C ARG A 5 -46.32 70.86 12.26
N LEU A 6 -45.36 71.76 12.37
CA LEU A 6 -43.96 71.52 12.03
C LEU A 6 -43.08 71.77 13.26
N ARG A 7 -42.38 70.74 13.72
CA ARG A 7 -41.43 70.81 14.84
C ARG A 7 -40.01 70.62 14.34
N LEU A 8 -39.11 71.50 14.75
CA LEU A 8 -37.72 71.56 14.30
C LEU A 8 -36.79 71.56 15.51
N SER A 9 -35.75 70.73 15.49
CA SER A 9 -34.72 70.70 16.53
C SER A 9 -33.36 70.45 15.91
N GLY A 10 -32.36 71.28 16.24
CA GLY A 10 -31.00 71.17 15.70
C GLY A 10 -30.88 71.36 14.18
N PHE A 11 -31.93 71.84 13.50
CA PHE A 11 -32.01 71.98 12.05
C PHE A 11 -31.59 73.37 11.61
N LYS A 12 -30.45 73.49 10.91
CA LYS A 12 -29.89 74.77 10.44
C LYS A 12 -29.95 75.85 11.52
N SER A 13 -30.67 76.95 11.31
CA SER A 13 -30.78 78.06 12.25
C SER A 13 -31.58 77.76 13.52
N PHE A 14 -32.28 76.63 13.60
CA PHE A 14 -33.14 76.25 14.73
C PHE A 14 -32.40 75.33 15.70
N VAL A 15 -31.74 75.93 16.70
CA VAL A 15 -30.93 75.19 17.69
C VAL A 15 -31.79 74.52 18.76
N ASP A 16 -32.79 75.26 19.25
CA ASP A 16 -33.71 74.80 20.29
C ASP A 16 -35.01 74.29 19.64
N PRO A 17 -35.70 73.30 20.24
CA PRO A 17 -36.96 72.80 19.71
C PRO A 17 -37.96 73.93 19.49
N THR A 18 -38.32 74.14 18.23
CA THR A 18 -39.24 75.19 17.80
C THR A 18 -40.43 74.54 17.12
N GLU A 19 -41.63 74.93 17.54
CA GLU A 19 -42.89 74.44 16.97
C GLU A 19 -43.57 75.57 16.20
N LEU A 20 -43.96 75.27 14.96
CA LEU A 20 -44.77 76.11 14.10
C LEU A 20 -46.12 75.45 13.91
N LEU A 21 -47.18 76.10 14.39
CA LEU A 21 -48.56 75.71 14.13
C LEU A 21 -48.97 76.27 12.76
N ILE A 22 -49.57 75.42 11.93
CA ILE A 22 -50.10 75.78 10.61
C ILE A 22 -51.61 75.73 10.73
N GLU A 23 -52.23 76.91 10.84
CA GLU A 23 -53.68 77.03 10.97
C GLU A 23 -54.36 77.18 9.59
N PRO A 24 -55.64 76.78 9.47
CA PRO A 24 -56.40 76.96 8.24
C PRO A 24 -56.41 78.42 7.76
N GLY A 25 -56.19 78.63 6.47
CA GLY A 25 -56.16 79.96 5.84
C GLY A 25 -54.74 80.41 5.45
N LEU A 26 -54.43 81.69 5.61
CA LEU A 26 -53.16 82.28 5.20
C LEU A 26 -52.19 82.41 6.40
N THR A 27 -51.23 81.49 6.49
CA THR A 27 -50.14 81.59 7.48
C THR A 27 -48.97 82.40 6.91
N GLY A 28 -48.70 83.58 7.48
CA GLY A 28 -47.59 84.45 7.09
C GLY A 28 -46.39 84.34 8.03
N VAL A 29 -45.20 84.02 7.51
CA VAL A 29 -43.94 84.00 8.29
C VAL A 29 -43.12 85.26 7.99
N VAL A 30 -42.99 86.16 8.98
CA VAL A 30 -42.29 87.45 8.83
C VAL A 30 -41.07 87.51 9.75
N GLY A 31 -40.01 88.16 9.29
CA GLY A 31 -38.79 88.40 10.07
C GLY A 31 -37.70 89.08 9.25
N PRO A 32 -36.59 89.53 9.85
CA PRO A 32 -35.48 90.19 9.14
C PRO A 32 -34.72 89.23 8.20
N ASN A 33 -33.92 89.75 7.29
CA ASN A 33 -33.08 88.89 6.43
C ASN A 33 -32.09 88.08 7.27
N GLY A 34 -31.98 86.78 7.00
CA GLY A 34 -31.09 85.88 7.75
C GLY A 34 -31.71 85.19 8.97
N CYS A 35 -32.96 85.47 9.37
CA CYS A 35 -33.61 84.83 10.53
C CYS A 35 -34.12 83.38 10.30
N GLY A 36 -33.74 82.73 9.20
CA GLY A 36 -34.09 81.32 8.97
C GLY A 36 -35.44 81.03 8.32
N LYS A 37 -36.18 82.05 7.82
CA LYS A 37 -37.48 81.86 7.13
C LYS A 37 -37.43 80.81 6.02
N SER A 38 -36.41 80.88 5.17
CA SER A 38 -36.24 79.95 4.05
C SER A 38 -35.87 78.53 4.49
N ASN A 39 -35.41 78.34 5.73
CA ASN A 39 -35.06 77.04 6.29
C ASN A 39 -36.32 76.26 6.72
N LEU A 40 -37.46 76.93 6.99
CA LEU A 40 -38.73 76.26 7.29
C LEU A 40 -39.23 75.45 6.07
N LEU A 41 -39.18 76.06 4.88
CA LEU A 41 -39.55 75.39 3.63
C LEU A 41 -38.62 74.22 3.30
N GLU A 42 -37.34 74.36 3.62
CA GLU A 42 -36.35 73.29 3.46
C GLU A 42 -36.60 72.14 4.42
N ALA A 43 -36.94 72.43 5.67
CA ALA A 43 -37.29 71.40 6.64
C ALA A 43 -38.49 70.57 6.18
N LEU A 44 -39.52 71.23 5.64
CA LEU A 44 -40.66 70.58 5.01
C LEU A 44 -40.22 69.66 3.86
N ARG A 45 -39.44 70.15 2.89
CA ARG A 45 -38.95 69.31 1.78
C ARG A 45 -38.10 68.12 2.26
N TRP A 46 -37.30 68.34 3.29
CA TRP A 46 -36.41 67.33 3.84
C TRP A 46 -37.16 66.19 4.51
N VAL A 47 -38.16 66.49 5.35
CA VAL A 47 -39.01 65.46 5.97
C VAL A 47 -39.91 64.75 4.96
N MET A 48 -40.27 65.41 3.85
CA MET A 48 -41.06 64.83 2.76
C MET A 48 -40.27 63.93 1.77
N GLY A 49 -38.96 63.73 1.94
CA GLY A 49 -38.21 62.78 1.11
C GLY A 49 -37.09 63.36 0.23
N GLU A 50 -36.73 64.64 0.37
CA GLU A 50 -35.59 65.23 -0.36
C GLU A 50 -34.26 64.70 0.18
N ASN A 51 -33.49 64.01 -0.68
CA ASN A 51 -32.20 63.41 -0.32
C ASN A 51 -31.01 64.12 -0.99
N SER A 52 -31.23 65.19 -1.75
CA SER A 52 -30.16 65.97 -2.37
C SER A 52 -29.66 67.09 -1.44
N ALA A 53 -28.41 66.99 -0.97
CA ALA A 53 -27.75 68.07 -0.22
C ALA A 53 -27.74 69.40 -0.98
N LYS A 54 -27.58 69.35 -2.31
CA LYS A 54 -27.61 70.52 -3.19
C LYS A 54 -28.98 71.21 -3.20
N SER A 55 -30.08 70.44 -3.19
CA SER A 55 -31.45 70.96 -3.08
C SER A 55 -31.69 71.64 -1.73
N MET A 56 -31.03 71.12 -0.69
CA MET A 56 -31.05 71.64 0.68
C MET A 56 -30.06 72.80 0.92
N ARG A 57 -29.45 73.40 -0.12
CA ARG A 57 -28.43 74.46 0.00
C ARG A 57 -27.25 74.08 0.92
N GLY A 58 -26.83 72.82 0.87
CA GLY A 58 -25.65 72.28 1.54
C GLY A 58 -24.70 71.58 0.56
N SER A 59 -23.46 71.36 0.99
CA SER A 59 -22.46 70.56 0.28
C SER A 59 -22.59 69.07 0.59
N GLY A 60 -22.95 68.74 1.83
CA GLY A 60 -23.30 67.40 2.32
C GLY A 60 -24.66 67.38 3.03
N MET A 61 -25.21 66.18 3.29
CA MET A 61 -26.48 66.07 4.02
C MET A 61 -26.33 66.46 5.49
N ASP A 62 -25.11 66.38 6.04
CA ASP A 62 -24.79 66.78 7.40
C ASP A 62 -24.83 68.31 7.60
N ASP A 63 -24.80 69.10 6.52
CA ASP A 63 -24.93 70.56 6.55
C ASP A 63 -26.35 71.03 6.90
N VAL A 64 -27.28 70.08 7.01
CA VAL A 64 -28.63 70.31 7.51
C VAL A 64 -28.64 70.44 9.05
N ILE A 65 -27.61 69.92 9.72
CA ILE A 65 -27.42 69.99 11.17
C ILE A 65 -26.80 71.34 11.56
N PHE A 66 -27.28 71.97 12.63
CA PHE A 66 -26.75 73.24 13.13
C PHE A 66 -25.23 73.15 13.37
N ALA A 67 -24.47 73.97 12.62
CA ALA A 67 -23.01 73.98 12.62
C ALA A 67 -22.37 74.77 13.77
N GLY A 68 -23.16 75.40 14.66
CA GLY A 68 -22.66 76.23 15.74
C GLY A 68 -22.55 77.72 15.39
N THR A 69 -22.50 78.58 16.41
CA THR A 69 -22.18 80.01 16.31
C THR A 69 -21.11 80.35 17.35
N SER A 70 -20.60 81.59 17.35
CA SER A 70 -19.62 82.06 18.36
C SER A 70 -20.13 81.97 19.80
N THR A 71 -21.44 81.92 20.02
CA THR A 71 -22.08 81.86 21.35
C THR A 71 -22.77 80.53 21.65
N ARG A 72 -22.93 79.63 20.67
CA ARG A 72 -23.63 78.33 20.84
C ARG A 72 -22.87 77.19 20.16
N PRO A 73 -22.63 76.05 20.84
CA PRO A 73 -21.92 74.91 20.25
C PRO A 73 -22.72 74.26 19.12
N ALA A 74 -22.01 73.60 18.20
CA ALA A 74 -22.61 72.80 17.14
C ALA A 74 -23.44 71.63 17.72
N ARG A 75 -24.48 71.20 17.00
CA ARG A 75 -25.24 69.99 17.33
C ARG A 75 -24.74 68.82 16.48
N ASN A 76 -24.90 67.62 17.01
CA ASN A 76 -24.62 66.36 16.30
C ASN A 76 -25.87 65.74 15.68
N LEU A 77 -27.05 66.27 16.01
CA LEU A 77 -28.34 65.76 15.59
C LEU A 77 -29.23 66.90 15.06
N ALA A 78 -29.97 66.61 13.99
CA ALA A 78 -31.14 67.38 13.59
C ALA A 78 -32.35 66.47 13.44
N GLU A 79 -33.50 66.97 13.88
CA GLU A 79 -34.79 66.29 13.77
C GLU A 79 -35.86 67.27 13.31
N VAL A 80 -36.61 66.85 12.29
CA VAL A 80 -37.77 67.57 11.78
C VAL A 80 -38.96 66.62 11.84
N THR A 81 -40.03 67.09 12.46
CA THR A 81 -41.28 66.34 12.60
C THR A 81 -42.41 67.14 11.98
N LEU A 82 -43.16 66.51 11.09
CA LEU A 82 -44.32 67.06 10.42
C LEU A 82 -45.55 66.25 10.85
N SER A 83 -46.49 66.94 11.48
CA SER A 83 -47.80 66.39 11.81
C SER A 83 -48.79 66.74 10.69
N LEU A 84 -49.52 65.73 10.24
CA LEU A 84 -50.57 65.83 9.24
C LEU A 84 -51.89 65.35 9.82
N ASP A 85 -52.95 66.06 9.46
CA ASP A 85 -54.32 65.62 9.63
C ASP A 85 -54.76 64.80 8.40
N ASN A 86 -55.20 63.58 8.65
CA ASN A 86 -55.69 62.61 7.69
C ASN A 86 -57.15 62.18 8.00
N GLU A 87 -57.99 63.08 8.56
CA GLU A 87 -59.43 62.85 8.75
C GLU A 87 -60.13 62.34 7.47
N ASP A 88 -59.80 62.91 6.31
CA ASP A 88 -60.34 62.51 5.00
C ASP A 88 -59.81 61.17 4.46
N ARG A 89 -58.92 60.48 5.19
CA ARG A 89 -58.32 59.18 4.82
C ARG A 89 -57.72 59.14 3.41
N THR A 90 -57.05 60.21 3.03
CA THR A 90 -56.39 60.36 1.72
C THR A 90 -55.01 59.69 1.65
N ALA A 91 -54.49 59.13 2.75
CA ALA A 91 -53.23 58.39 2.76
C ALA A 91 -53.26 57.12 1.90
N PRO A 92 -52.12 56.67 1.35
CA PRO A 92 -52.01 55.33 0.78
C PRO A 92 -52.45 54.25 1.77
N THR A 93 -53.03 53.17 1.27
CA THR A 93 -53.64 52.10 2.08
C THR A 93 -52.71 51.51 3.16
N ALA A 94 -51.39 51.53 2.94
CA ALA A 94 -50.40 51.04 3.89
C ALA A 94 -50.23 51.95 5.14
N PHE A 95 -50.74 53.18 5.10
CA PHE A 95 -50.54 54.22 6.12
C PHE A 95 -51.84 54.94 6.50
N ASN A 96 -53.00 54.38 6.14
CA ASN A 96 -54.32 55.03 6.27
C ASN A 96 -55.12 54.55 7.50
N ASP A 97 -54.46 53.89 8.44
CA ASP A 97 -55.08 53.30 9.63
C ASP A 97 -55.32 54.34 10.74
N GLU A 98 -54.58 55.45 10.74
CA GLU A 98 -54.63 56.49 11.77
C GLU A 98 -55.05 57.86 11.18
N VAL A 99 -55.74 58.65 12.01
CA VAL A 99 -56.26 59.98 11.66
C VAL A 99 -55.18 61.04 11.76
N ASP A 100 -54.31 60.96 12.76
CA ASP A 100 -53.14 61.82 12.91
C ASP A 100 -51.89 61.09 12.43
N LEU A 101 -51.15 61.70 11.50
CA LEU A 101 -49.90 61.16 10.98
C LEU A 101 -48.74 62.08 11.38
N GLU A 102 -47.81 61.54 12.16
CA GLU A 102 -46.58 62.19 12.59
C GLU A 102 -45.39 61.57 11.87
N ILE A 103 -44.80 62.33 10.95
CA ILE A 103 -43.61 61.91 10.20
C ILE A 103 -42.41 62.64 10.77
N SER A 104 -41.44 61.90 11.28
CA SER A 104 -40.17 62.48 11.69
C SER A 104 -39.02 61.97 10.84
N ARG A 105 -38.11 62.88 10.49
CA ARG A 105 -36.83 62.55 9.90
C ARG A 105 -35.73 63.04 10.82
N ARG A 106 -34.86 62.12 11.21
CA ARG A 106 -33.75 62.38 12.13
C ARG A 106 -32.44 62.05 11.43
N ILE A 107 -31.46 62.94 11.54
CA ILE A 107 -30.10 62.73 11.01
C ILE A 107 -29.08 62.97 12.11
N GLU A 108 -28.08 62.11 12.12
CA GLU A 108 -26.92 62.19 12.99
C GLU A 108 -25.66 62.28 12.12
N ARG A 109 -24.71 63.14 12.53
CA ARG A 109 -23.45 63.33 11.79
C ARG A 109 -22.77 61.99 11.54
N ASP A 110 -22.31 61.79 10.31
CA ASP A 110 -21.62 60.57 9.86
C ASP A 110 -22.41 59.24 9.97
N SER A 111 -23.68 59.28 10.41
CA SER A 111 -24.51 58.08 10.66
C SER A 111 -25.74 57.96 9.76
N GLY A 112 -25.99 58.98 8.92
CA GLY A 112 -27.09 59.00 7.96
C GLY A 112 -28.44 59.39 8.58
N SER A 113 -29.50 59.38 7.75
CA SER A 113 -30.84 59.81 8.16
C SER A 113 -31.83 58.64 8.27
N ALA A 114 -32.59 58.59 9.35
CA ALA A 114 -33.68 57.65 9.57
C ALA A 114 -35.05 58.35 9.48
N TYR A 115 -36.06 57.62 9.00
CA TYR A 115 -37.44 58.09 8.95
C TYR A 115 -38.29 57.31 9.95
N ARG A 116 -39.23 58.00 10.59
CA ARG A 116 -40.25 57.38 11.44
C ARG A 116 -41.62 57.92 11.07
N LEU A 117 -42.61 57.05 11.11
CA LEU A 117 -44.03 57.37 10.99
C LEU A 117 -44.71 56.86 12.27
N ASN A 118 -45.33 57.75 13.04
CA ASN A 118 -45.99 57.46 14.32
C ASN A 118 -45.07 56.63 15.25
N GLY A 119 -43.79 57.01 15.30
CA GLY A 119 -42.74 56.35 16.09
C GLY A 119 -42.14 55.06 15.49
N LYS A 120 -42.72 54.47 14.45
CA LYS A 120 -42.19 53.26 13.78
C LYS A 120 -41.19 53.62 12.69
N GLU A 121 -40.04 52.94 12.68
CA GLU A 121 -39.01 53.17 11.66
C GLU A 121 -39.44 52.65 10.30
N ILE A 122 -39.32 53.51 9.28
CA ILE A 122 -39.80 53.25 7.93
C ILE A 122 -38.73 53.63 6.91
N ARG A 123 -38.77 53.00 5.74
CA ARG A 123 -37.80 53.33 4.68
C ARG A 123 -38.17 54.69 4.09
N GLY A 124 -37.17 55.55 3.88
CA GLY A 124 -37.38 56.86 3.24
C GLY A 124 -37.98 56.76 1.83
N LYS A 125 -37.83 55.62 1.14
CA LYS A 125 -38.50 55.36 -0.14
C LYS A 125 -40.03 55.29 0.00
N ASP A 126 -40.52 54.74 1.12
CA ASP A 126 -41.95 54.56 1.35
C ASP A 126 -42.61 55.88 1.72
N ILE A 127 -41.96 56.72 2.54
CA ILE A 127 -42.39 58.10 2.81
C ILE A 127 -42.39 58.95 1.53
N LYS A 128 -41.36 58.82 0.70
CA LYS A 128 -41.29 59.51 -0.59
C LYS A 128 -42.42 59.09 -1.53
N LEU A 129 -42.77 57.79 -1.55
CA LEU A 129 -43.89 57.28 -2.35
C LEU A 129 -45.23 57.79 -1.80
N MET A 130 -45.38 57.84 -0.47
CA MET A 130 -46.59 58.33 0.19
C MET A 130 -46.94 59.75 -0.23
N PHE A 131 -45.97 60.67 -0.20
CA PHE A 131 -46.19 62.04 -0.65
C PHE A 131 -46.27 62.21 -2.16
N ALA A 132 -45.65 61.31 -2.95
CA ALA A 132 -45.78 61.33 -4.40
C ALA A 132 -47.20 60.96 -4.83
N ASP A 133 -47.84 60.00 -4.16
CA ASP A 133 -49.23 59.61 -4.41
C ASP A 133 -50.23 60.70 -3.98
N ALA A 134 -49.91 61.43 -2.90
CA ALA A 134 -50.70 62.58 -2.44
C ALA A 134 -50.41 63.89 -3.23
N SER A 135 -49.54 63.85 -4.25
CA SER A 135 -49.09 65.02 -5.04
C SER A 135 -48.49 66.19 -4.24
N THR A 136 -48.12 65.93 -2.99
CA THR A 136 -47.60 66.90 -2.00
C THR A 136 -46.14 66.67 -1.64
N GLY A 137 -45.40 65.88 -2.43
CA GLY A 137 -43.98 65.56 -2.20
C GLY A 137 -43.01 66.73 -2.24
N ALA A 138 -41.76 66.44 -1.87
CA ALA A 138 -40.69 67.44 -1.77
C ALA A 138 -40.38 68.20 -3.09
N HIS A 139 -40.77 67.63 -4.23
CA HIS A 139 -40.63 68.24 -5.56
C HIS A 139 -41.93 68.83 -6.12
N SER A 140 -43.01 68.77 -5.34
CA SER A 140 -44.34 69.20 -5.75
C SER A 140 -44.31 70.65 -6.28
N PRO A 141 -45.00 70.94 -7.39
CA PRO A 141 -45.10 72.29 -7.93
C PRO A 141 -45.71 73.29 -6.93
N SER A 142 -46.44 72.80 -5.93
CA SER A 142 -47.04 73.58 -4.85
C SER A 142 -46.01 74.14 -3.86
N LEU A 143 -44.78 73.62 -3.83
CA LEU A 143 -43.70 74.13 -2.98
C LEU A 143 -42.72 75.00 -3.78
N VAL A 144 -42.93 76.31 -3.76
CA VAL A 144 -42.10 77.26 -4.52
C VAL A 144 -40.96 77.82 -3.66
N SER A 145 -39.73 77.43 -3.97
CA SER A 145 -38.53 78.00 -3.33
C SER A 145 -38.02 79.24 -4.08
N GLN A 146 -37.25 80.08 -3.40
CA GLN A 146 -36.59 81.26 -4.00
C GLN A 146 -35.82 80.85 -5.28
N GLY A 147 -36.10 81.53 -6.41
CA GLY A 147 -35.49 81.25 -7.72
C GLY A 147 -36.14 80.12 -8.54
N ARG A 148 -37.07 79.31 -7.96
CA ARG A 148 -37.71 78.17 -8.65
C ARG A 148 -38.63 78.61 -9.81
N ILE A 149 -39.32 79.74 -9.66
CA ILE A 149 -40.21 80.29 -10.70
C ILE A 149 -39.41 80.56 -12.00
N GLY A 150 -38.24 81.18 -11.88
CA GLY A 150 -37.36 81.41 -13.04
C GLY A 150 -36.88 80.12 -13.69
N SER A 151 -36.58 79.08 -12.90
CA SER A 151 -36.15 77.77 -13.42
C SER A 151 -37.28 76.96 -14.08
N LEU A 152 -38.53 77.15 -13.67
CA LEU A 152 -39.69 76.51 -14.30
C LEU A 152 -39.97 77.11 -15.69
N ILE A 153 -39.83 78.43 -15.81
CA ILE A 153 -40.02 79.15 -17.07
C ILE A 153 -38.95 78.75 -18.10
N SER A 154 -37.70 78.58 -17.67
CA SER A 154 -36.57 78.18 -18.52
C SER A 154 -36.34 76.67 -18.65
N ALA A 155 -37.18 75.82 -18.03
CA ALA A 155 -37.01 74.37 -18.01
C ALA A 155 -37.10 73.73 -19.42
N LYS A 156 -36.26 72.72 -19.67
CA LYS A 156 -36.29 71.93 -20.91
C LYS A 156 -37.58 71.11 -21.00
N PRO A 157 -38.06 70.72 -22.21
CA PRO A 157 -39.30 69.97 -22.38
C PRO A 157 -39.42 68.69 -21.52
N LYS A 158 -38.32 67.95 -21.33
CA LYS A 158 -38.28 66.74 -20.49
C LYS A 158 -38.45 67.04 -19.00
N GLU A 159 -37.86 68.13 -18.52
CA GLU A 159 -37.97 68.58 -17.12
C GLU A 159 -39.37 69.16 -16.87
N ARG A 160 -39.92 69.89 -17.85
CA ARG A 160 -41.29 70.40 -17.81
C ARG A 160 -42.33 69.27 -17.81
N ARG A 161 -42.10 68.21 -18.58
CA ARG A 161 -42.95 67.01 -18.57
C ARG A 161 -43.01 66.37 -17.19
N ALA A 162 -41.87 66.22 -16.51
CA ALA A 162 -41.86 65.66 -15.16
C ALA A 162 -42.71 66.48 -14.17
N VAL A 163 -42.69 67.81 -14.29
CA VAL A 163 -43.56 68.71 -13.48
C VAL A 163 -45.03 68.52 -13.82
N LEU A 164 -45.37 68.35 -15.11
CA LEU A 164 -46.74 68.09 -15.55
C LEU A 164 -47.24 66.70 -15.11
N GLU A 165 -46.39 65.68 -15.17
CA GLU A 165 -46.70 64.31 -14.71
C GLU A 165 -46.89 64.25 -13.19
N GLU A 166 -46.14 65.05 -12.44
CA GLU A 166 -46.31 65.21 -10.99
C GLU A 166 -47.59 66.00 -10.67
N ALA A 167 -47.90 67.06 -11.40
CA ALA A 167 -49.15 67.81 -11.27
C ALA A 167 -50.39 66.99 -11.66
N ALA A 168 -50.24 66.04 -12.60
CA ALA A 168 -51.29 65.12 -13.03
C ALA A 168 -51.42 63.88 -12.12
N GLY A 169 -50.57 63.73 -11.09
CA GLY A 169 -50.64 62.63 -10.12
C GLY A 169 -50.23 61.25 -10.66
N ILE A 170 -49.62 61.16 -11.85
CA ILE A 170 -49.27 59.87 -12.50
C ILE A 170 -47.85 59.37 -12.19
N SER A 171 -47.02 60.19 -11.53
CA SER A 171 -45.64 59.86 -11.17
C SER A 171 -45.53 58.62 -10.26
N GLY A 172 -46.45 58.46 -9.30
CA GLY A 172 -46.52 57.29 -8.42
C GLY A 172 -46.75 55.97 -9.17
N LEU A 173 -47.63 55.98 -10.18
CA LEU A 173 -47.97 54.81 -10.99
C LEU A 173 -46.76 54.28 -11.78
N HIS A 174 -46.00 55.18 -12.42
CA HIS A 174 -44.79 54.81 -13.17
C HIS A 174 -43.72 54.19 -12.28
N SER A 175 -43.55 54.73 -11.06
CA SER A 175 -42.61 54.19 -10.07
C SER A 175 -42.98 52.75 -9.67
N ARG A 176 -44.25 52.48 -9.40
CA ARG A 176 -44.74 51.13 -9.04
C ARG A 176 -44.56 50.12 -10.17
N ARG A 177 -44.89 50.51 -11.41
CA ARG A 177 -44.72 49.63 -12.59
C ARG A 177 -43.27 49.19 -12.75
N LYS A 178 -42.33 50.13 -12.67
CA LYS A 178 -40.89 49.83 -12.81
C LYS A 178 -40.39 48.88 -11.71
N GLU A 179 -40.91 49.02 -10.50
CA GLU A 179 -40.56 48.12 -9.40
C GLU A 179 -41.10 46.69 -9.63
N ALA A 180 -42.34 46.56 -10.08
CA ALA A 180 -42.94 45.27 -10.40
C ALA A 180 -42.17 44.54 -11.53
N GLU A 181 -41.81 45.27 -12.60
CA GLU A 181 -41.01 44.72 -13.69
C GLU A 181 -39.62 44.24 -13.22
N SER A 182 -38.98 44.98 -12.31
CA SER A 182 -37.69 44.57 -11.72
C SER A 182 -37.82 43.28 -10.90
N LYS A 183 -38.88 43.16 -10.09
CA LYS A 183 -39.17 41.95 -9.29
C LYS A 183 -39.42 40.73 -10.18
N LEU A 184 -40.20 40.89 -11.25
CA LEU A 184 -40.45 39.81 -12.21
C LEU A 184 -39.18 39.31 -12.89
N ARG A 185 -38.31 40.22 -13.34
CA ARG A 185 -37.02 39.83 -13.94
C ARG A 185 -36.14 39.05 -12.98
N SER A 186 -36.10 39.46 -11.71
CA SER A 186 -35.36 38.73 -10.68
C SER A 186 -35.92 37.33 -10.44
N ALA A 187 -37.25 37.17 -10.46
CA ALA A 187 -37.89 35.87 -10.29
C ALA A 187 -37.57 34.92 -11.46
N ASN A 188 -37.64 35.41 -12.71
CA ASN A 188 -37.31 34.61 -13.88
C ASN A 188 -35.87 34.10 -13.86
N LYS A 189 -34.91 34.96 -13.49
CA LYS A 189 -33.51 34.56 -13.34
C LYS A 189 -33.31 33.47 -12.28
N ASN A 190 -34.09 33.52 -11.20
CA ASN A 190 -34.05 32.47 -10.17
C ASN A 190 -34.61 31.15 -10.68
N LEU A 191 -35.64 31.17 -11.54
CA LEU A 191 -36.21 29.97 -12.16
C LEU A 191 -35.22 29.31 -13.14
N GLU A 192 -34.53 30.10 -13.96
CA GLU A 192 -33.47 29.59 -14.85
C GLU A 192 -32.39 28.84 -14.04
N ARG A 193 -31.94 29.43 -12.93
CA ARG A 193 -30.97 28.78 -12.04
C ARG A 193 -31.48 27.48 -11.43
N LEU A 194 -32.77 27.38 -11.13
CA LEU A 194 -33.35 26.13 -10.62
C LEU A 194 -33.35 25.04 -11.71
N GLY A 195 -33.58 25.40 -12.97
CA GLY A 195 -33.46 24.48 -14.10
C GLY A 195 -32.06 23.89 -14.22
N ASP A 196 -31.02 24.72 -14.09
CA ASP A 196 -29.62 24.24 -14.12
C ASP A 196 -29.32 23.26 -12.99
N VAL A 197 -29.83 23.53 -11.78
CA VAL A 197 -29.67 22.65 -10.62
C VAL A 197 -30.39 21.32 -10.84
N GLU A 198 -31.58 21.35 -11.45
CA GLU A 198 -32.33 20.12 -11.77
C GLU A 198 -31.55 19.21 -12.72
N VAL A 199 -30.97 19.75 -13.78
CA VAL A 199 -30.13 18.99 -14.72
C VAL A 199 -28.92 18.38 -14.00
N SER A 200 -28.24 19.17 -13.16
CA SER A 200 -27.10 18.68 -12.37
C SER A 200 -27.48 17.52 -11.44
N LEU A 201 -28.64 17.61 -10.78
CA LEU A 201 -29.15 16.53 -9.92
C LEU A 201 -29.50 15.28 -10.72
N GLN A 202 -30.05 15.41 -11.93
CA GLN A 202 -30.33 14.27 -12.80
C GLN A 202 -29.05 13.52 -13.21
N ASP A 203 -27.98 14.25 -13.51
CA ASP A 203 -26.67 13.65 -13.81
C ASP A 203 -26.08 12.91 -12.59
N GLN A 204 -26.21 13.49 -11.39
CA GLN A 204 -25.81 12.83 -10.15
C GLN A 204 -26.60 11.54 -9.91
N ILE A 205 -27.92 11.54 -10.11
CA ILE A 205 -28.76 10.35 -9.99
C ILE A 205 -28.31 9.27 -10.98
N ARG A 206 -27.99 9.64 -12.22
CA ARG A 206 -27.51 8.69 -13.24
C ARG A 206 -26.18 8.05 -12.84
N SER A 207 -25.26 8.84 -12.29
CA SER A 207 -23.98 8.35 -11.76
C SER A 207 -24.21 7.37 -10.59
N LEU A 208 -25.03 7.75 -9.61
CA LEU A 208 -25.38 6.89 -8.47
C LEU A 208 -26.03 5.57 -8.89
N LYS A 209 -26.89 5.60 -9.91
CA LYS A 209 -27.50 4.38 -10.48
C LYS A 209 -26.48 3.43 -11.08
N ASN A 210 -25.45 3.96 -11.76
CA ASN A 210 -24.35 3.16 -12.30
C ASN A 210 -23.50 2.56 -11.17
N GLN A 211 -23.17 3.35 -10.14
CA GLN A 211 -22.44 2.87 -8.96
C GLN A 211 -23.20 1.75 -8.24
N ALA A 212 -24.52 1.89 -8.05
CA ALA A 212 -25.36 0.86 -7.44
C ALA A 212 -25.36 -0.45 -8.25
N ARG A 213 -25.40 -0.37 -9.59
CA ARG A 213 -25.29 -1.55 -10.48
C ARG A 213 -23.93 -2.24 -10.32
N GLN A 214 -22.84 -1.48 -10.29
CA GLN A 214 -21.49 -2.03 -10.08
C GLN A 214 -21.36 -2.70 -8.72
N ALA A 215 -21.83 -2.06 -7.65
CA ALA A 215 -21.81 -2.63 -6.30
C ALA A 215 -22.63 -3.93 -6.19
N THR A 216 -23.78 -3.99 -6.86
CA THR A 216 -24.61 -5.21 -6.92
C THR A 216 -23.88 -6.34 -7.66
N ARG A 217 -23.27 -6.05 -8.81
CA ARG A 217 -22.46 -7.02 -9.57
C ARG A 217 -21.28 -7.53 -8.74
N TYR A 218 -20.57 -6.63 -8.05
CA TYR A 218 -19.50 -6.99 -7.15
C TYR A 218 -19.97 -7.91 -6.02
N LYS A 219 -21.09 -7.60 -5.35
CA LYS A 219 -21.66 -8.46 -4.29
C LYS A 219 -21.98 -9.86 -4.79
N ASN A 220 -22.56 -9.98 -5.98
CA ASN A 220 -22.89 -11.29 -6.57
C ASN A 220 -21.62 -12.10 -6.87
N VAL A 221 -20.65 -11.51 -7.57
CA VAL A 221 -19.38 -12.17 -7.90
C VAL A 221 -18.59 -12.54 -6.65
N ALA A 222 -18.52 -11.64 -5.65
CA ALA A 222 -17.86 -11.93 -4.38
C ALA A 222 -18.58 -13.03 -3.57
N GLY A 223 -19.89 -13.17 -3.75
CA GLY A 223 -20.67 -14.28 -3.20
C GLY A 223 -20.34 -15.61 -3.88
N GLU A 224 -20.25 -15.63 -5.21
CA GLU A 224 -19.85 -16.82 -5.97
C GLU A 224 -18.42 -17.25 -5.66
N ILE A 225 -17.47 -16.32 -5.59
CA ILE A 225 -16.09 -16.59 -5.22
C ILE A 225 -16.04 -17.25 -3.83
N ARG A 226 -16.74 -16.69 -2.83
CA ARG A 226 -16.77 -17.27 -1.48
C ARG A 226 -17.35 -18.68 -1.46
N LYS A 227 -18.41 -18.94 -2.23
CA LYS A 227 -18.99 -20.29 -2.36
C LYS A 227 -17.99 -21.27 -2.99
N LEU A 228 -17.34 -20.88 -4.09
CA LEU A 228 -16.36 -21.72 -4.77
C LEU A 228 -15.11 -21.97 -3.92
N GLN A 229 -14.61 -20.95 -3.21
CA GLN A 229 -13.51 -21.11 -2.26
C GLN A 229 -13.88 -22.07 -1.12
N SER A 230 -15.09 -21.94 -0.58
CA SER A 230 -15.57 -22.86 0.47
C SER A 230 -15.65 -24.30 -0.04
N LEU A 231 -16.13 -24.49 -1.26
CA LEU A 231 -16.18 -25.81 -1.91
C LEU A 231 -14.78 -26.38 -2.15
N LEU A 232 -13.85 -25.56 -2.66
CA LEU A 232 -12.46 -25.97 -2.87
C LEU A 232 -11.80 -26.41 -1.57
N LEU A 233 -11.93 -25.61 -0.51
CA LEU A 233 -11.40 -25.94 0.82
C LEU A 233 -12.01 -27.22 1.38
N TYR A 234 -13.32 -27.43 1.19
CA TYR A 234 -13.99 -28.66 1.59
C TYR A 234 -13.45 -29.89 0.84
N LEU A 235 -13.25 -29.79 -0.48
CA LEU A 235 -12.67 -30.87 -1.29
C LEU A 235 -11.22 -31.18 -0.88
N GLN A 236 -10.42 -30.13 -0.62
CA GLN A 236 -9.06 -30.29 -0.11
C GLN A 236 -9.04 -30.96 1.28
N TRP A 237 -9.93 -30.53 2.18
CA TRP A 237 -10.09 -31.17 3.49
C TRP A 237 -10.45 -32.64 3.35
N GLN A 238 -11.39 -32.98 2.47
CA GLN A 238 -11.80 -34.37 2.24
C GLN A 238 -10.65 -35.23 1.67
N ALA A 239 -9.86 -34.69 0.74
CA ALA A 239 -8.69 -35.36 0.21
C ALA A 239 -7.62 -35.59 1.29
N ASN A 240 -7.34 -34.58 2.11
CA ASN A 240 -6.40 -34.68 3.22
C ASN A 240 -6.88 -35.69 4.28
N GLN A 241 -8.18 -35.71 4.59
CA GLN A 241 -8.75 -36.68 5.53
C GLN A 241 -8.58 -38.11 5.02
N LYS A 242 -8.75 -38.32 3.70
CA LYS A 242 -8.49 -39.62 3.08
C LYS A 242 -7.01 -40.01 3.19
N ASN A 243 -6.09 -39.09 2.87
CA ASN A 243 -4.64 -39.34 2.98
C ASN A 243 -4.23 -39.67 4.43
N ILE A 244 -4.80 -38.99 5.42
CA ILE A 244 -4.55 -39.28 6.85
C ILE A 244 -5.04 -40.69 7.21
N ASN A 245 -6.23 -41.07 6.75
CA ASN A 245 -6.78 -42.40 7.01
C ASN A 245 -5.92 -43.49 6.35
N ASP A 246 -5.51 -43.28 5.09
CA ASP A 246 -4.66 -44.23 4.36
C ASP A 246 -3.30 -44.38 5.04
N ALA A 247 -2.65 -43.27 5.41
CA ALA A 247 -1.39 -43.27 6.15
C ALA A 247 -1.50 -43.93 7.53
N SER A 248 -2.59 -43.66 8.27
CA SER A 248 -2.84 -44.31 9.57
C SER A 248 -3.02 -45.82 9.43
N HIS A 249 -3.68 -46.26 8.36
CA HIS A 249 -3.85 -47.68 8.09
C HIS A 249 -2.51 -48.36 7.72
N GLU A 250 -1.64 -47.65 7.01
CA GLU A 250 -0.30 -48.14 6.66
C GLU A 250 0.63 -48.19 7.89
N ASP A 251 0.58 -47.17 8.75
CA ASP A 251 1.30 -47.13 10.03
C ASP A 251 0.87 -48.28 10.96
N GLN A 252 -0.44 -48.57 11.05
CA GLN A 252 -0.93 -49.74 11.80
C GLN A 252 -0.38 -51.06 11.24
N LYS A 253 -0.33 -51.22 9.91
CA LYS A 253 0.23 -52.42 9.28
C LYS A 253 1.72 -52.56 9.60
N LEU A 254 2.49 -51.48 9.46
CA LEU A 254 3.91 -51.46 9.77
C LEU A 254 4.18 -51.72 11.25
N SER A 255 3.39 -51.14 12.14
CA SER A 255 3.47 -51.38 13.59
C SER A 255 3.25 -52.85 13.93
N LEU A 256 2.29 -53.52 13.28
CA LEU A 256 2.09 -54.97 13.45
C LEU A 256 3.28 -55.78 12.94
N ILE A 257 3.90 -55.40 11.82
CA ILE A 257 5.10 -56.05 11.30
C ILE A 257 6.28 -55.87 12.27
N VAL A 258 6.50 -54.65 12.77
CA VAL A 258 7.56 -54.35 13.75
C VAL A 258 7.33 -55.15 15.04
N ALA A 259 6.08 -55.19 15.55
CA ALA A 259 5.74 -56.01 16.70
C ALA A 259 6.04 -57.50 16.46
N LYS A 260 5.72 -58.03 15.28
CA LYS A 260 6.04 -59.41 14.91
C LYS A 260 7.56 -59.65 14.88
N VAL A 261 8.32 -58.84 14.16
CA VAL A 261 9.78 -59.00 14.04
C VAL A 261 10.48 -58.83 15.39
N THR A 262 10.04 -57.90 16.24
CA THR A 262 10.58 -57.74 17.59
C THR A 262 10.31 -58.95 18.48
N THR A 263 9.13 -59.57 18.38
CA THR A 263 8.86 -60.83 19.09
C THR A 263 9.73 -61.99 18.59
N GLU A 264 9.94 -62.09 17.28
CA GLU A 264 10.82 -63.11 16.69
C GLU A 264 12.29 -62.90 17.11
N LEU A 265 12.78 -61.66 17.11
CA LEU A 265 14.11 -61.30 17.60
C LEU A 265 14.29 -61.62 19.10
N ALA A 266 13.29 -61.33 19.92
CA ALA A 266 13.32 -61.66 21.35
C ALA A 266 13.38 -63.18 21.58
N ALA A 267 12.64 -63.97 20.78
CA ALA A 267 12.69 -65.42 20.82
C ALA A 267 14.08 -65.95 20.42
N LEU A 268 14.64 -65.46 19.30
CA LEU A 268 15.98 -65.85 18.84
C LEU A 268 17.08 -65.46 19.84
N SER A 269 16.98 -64.27 20.46
CA SER A 269 17.92 -63.83 21.48
C SER A 269 17.84 -64.70 22.74
N LYS A 270 16.63 -65.09 23.15
CA LYS A 270 16.44 -66.06 24.24
C LYS A 270 17.09 -67.40 23.91
N ASP A 271 16.88 -67.93 22.71
CA ASP A 271 17.46 -69.20 22.28
C ASP A 271 19.00 -69.12 22.21
N GLN A 272 19.54 -68.02 21.69
CA GLN A 272 20.98 -67.74 21.71
C GLN A 272 21.53 -67.76 23.15
N THR A 273 20.82 -67.15 24.09
CA THR A 273 21.23 -67.12 25.50
C THR A 273 21.20 -68.52 26.12
N ILE A 274 20.14 -69.31 25.85
CA ILE A 274 20.04 -70.70 26.31
C ILE A 274 21.21 -71.55 25.76
N ILE A 275 21.53 -71.41 24.47
CA ILE A 275 22.67 -72.11 23.86
C ILE A 275 23.99 -71.65 24.49
N ALA A 276 24.16 -70.34 24.69
CA ALA A 276 25.34 -69.78 25.33
C ALA A 276 25.54 -70.29 26.76
N THR A 277 24.46 -70.52 27.53
CA THR A 277 24.56 -71.10 28.88
C THR A 277 24.98 -72.57 28.89
N LYS A 278 24.70 -73.34 27.83
CA LYS A 278 25.12 -74.75 27.71
C LYS A 278 26.57 -74.91 27.23
N LEU A 279 27.11 -73.90 26.56
CA LEU A 279 28.44 -73.94 25.95
C LEU A 279 29.59 -74.15 26.98
N PRO A 280 29.57 -73.55 28.18
CA PRO A 280 30.58 -73.81 29.21
C PRO A 280 30.62 -75.26 29.68
N GLU A 281 29.48 -75.91 29.91
CA GLU A 281 29.42 -77.31 30.32
C GLU A 281 29.99 -78.24 29.25
N LEU A 282 29.65 -77.99 27.98
CA LEU A 282 30.22 -78.71 26.84
C LEU A 282 31.74 -78.50 26.72
N ARG A 283 32.24 -77.28 26.96
CA ARG A 283 33.69 -76.99 26.96
C ARG A 283 34.40 -77.64 28.14
N GLN A 284 33.78 -77.69 29.32
CA GLN A 284 34.31 -78.42 30.48
C GLN A 284 34.36 -79.92 30.20
N TRP A 285 33.30 -80.48 29.62
CA TRP A 285 33.27 -81.89 29.24
C TRP A 285 34.34 -82.24 28.19
N ASP A 286 34.55 -81.38 27.19
CA ASP A 286 35.63 -81.52 26.21
C ASP A 286 37.01 -81.48 26.89
N ALA A 287 37.24 -80.53 27.81
CA ALA A 287 38.47 -80.44 28.60
C ALA A 287 38.70 -81.67 29.50
N GLU A 288 37.64 -82.20 30.14
CA GLU A 288 37.71 -83.43 30.94
C GLU A 288 38.05 -84.65 30.09
N CYS A 289 37.41 -84.80 28.92
CA CYS A 289 37.70 -85.85 27.96
C CYS A 289 39.14 -85.74 27.46
N GLY A 290 39.60 -84.52 27.14
CA GLY A 290 40.99 -84.24 26.77
C GLY A 290 41.99 -84.61 27.87
N ALA A 291 41.70 -84.28 29.14
CA ALA A 291 42.53 -84.66 30.28
C ALA A 291 42.56 -86.18 30.51
N LYS A 292 41.41 -86.86 30.38
CA LYS A 292 41.33 -88.33 30.46
C LYS A 292 42.14 -88.98 29.34
N LEU A 293 42.02 -88.49 28.10
CA LEU A 293 42.80 -88.95 26.97
C LEU A 293 44.30 -88.79 27.24
N HIS A 294 44.73 -87.59 27.68
CA HIS A 294 46.13 -87.32 27.99
C HIS A 294 46.68 -88.24 29.09
N ARG A 295 45.90 -88.49 30.15
CA ARG A 295 46.27 -89.44 31.22
C ARG A 295 46.41 -90.87 30.69
N ILE A 296 45.50 -91.32 29.83
CA ILE A 296 45.58 -92.65 29.22
C ILE A 296 46.81 -92.74 28.32
N THR A 297 47.11 -91.69 27.54
CA THR A 297 48.32 -91.65 26.70
C THR A 297 49.58 -91.75 27.54
N LEU A 298 49.70 -90.97 28.62
CA LEU A 298 50.83 -91.04 29.54
C LEU A 298 50.96 -92.43 30.21
N SER A 299 49.83 -93.03 30.60
CA SER A 299 49.83 -94.39 31.17
C SER A 299 50.25 -95.44 30.15
N ARG A 300 49.81 -95.33 28.89
CA ARG A 300 50.26 -96.19 27.81
C ARG A 300 51.76 -96.03 27.58
N ASP A 301 52.25 -94.79 27.46
CA ASP A 301 53.67 -94.52 27.25
C ASP A 301 54.52 -95.03 28.42
N GLY A 302 53.99 -94.97 29.65
CA GLY A 302 54.61 -95.58 30.83
C GLY A 302 54.63 -97.12 30.77
N LEU A 303 53.54 -97.75 30.35
CA LEU A 303 53.47 -99.20 30.17
C LEU A 303 54.41 -99.68 29.05
N ASP A 304 54.48 -98.97 27.93
CA ASP A 304 55.42 -99.25 26.83
C ASP A 304 56.88 -99.14 27.33
N GLY A 305 57.15 -98.19 28.24
CA GLY A 305 58.44 -98.04 28.90
C GLY A 305 58.78 -99.20 29.84
N GLU A 306 57.81 -99.66 30.63
CA GLU A 306 57.97 -100.83 31.52
C GLU A 306 58.09 -102.13 30.72
N GLU A 307 57.36 -102.30 29.62
CA GLU A 307 57.51 -103.45 28.71
C GLU A 307 58.94 -103.53 28.16
N ARG A 308 59.51 -102.40 27.72
CA ARG A 308 60.92 -102.34 27.31
C ARG A 308 61.87 -102.73 28.43
N ARG A 309 61.65 -102.23 29.66
CA ARG A 309 62.47 -102.60 30.83
C ARG A 309 62.37 -104.09 31.16
N VAL A 310 61.18 -104.68 31.07
CA VAL A 310 60.96 -106.11 31.29
C VAL A 310 61.69 -106.93 30.23
N ALA A 311 61.65 -106.52 28.97
CA ALA A 311 62.41 -107.17 27.89
C ALA A 311 63.92 -107.11 28.14
N GLU A 312 64.46 -105.93 28.49
CA GLU A 312 65.88 -105.75 28.83
C GLU A 312 66.29 -106.58 30.07
N THR A 313 65.42 -106.71 31.06
CA THR A 313 65.69 -107.52 32.26
C THR A 313 65.58 -109.01 32.00
N GLN A 314 64.65 -109.46 31.14
CA GLN A 314 64.62 -110.85 30.68
C GLN A 314 65.89 -111.24 29.94
N GLU A 315 66.40 -110.36 29.07
CA GLU A 315 67.68 -110.57 28.38
C GLU A 315 68.83 -110.70 29.40
N LYS A 316 68.92 -109.78 30.37
CA LYS A 316 69.92 -109.87 31.46
C LYS A 316 69.79 -111.14 32.30
N LEU A 317 68.58 -111.55 32.65
CA LEU A 317 68.33 -112.76 33.43
C LEU A 317 68.66 -114.04 32.65
N SER A 318 68.46 -114.04 31.33
CA SER A 318 68.86 -115.16 30.47
C SER A 318 70.38 -115.36 30.46
N LEU A 319 71.14 -114.27 30.38
CA LEU A 319 72.61 -114.28 30.52
C LEU A 319 73.06 -114.75 31.91
N LEU A 320 72.33 -114.36 32.96
CA LEU A 320 72.61 -114.77 34.33
C LEU A 320 72.33 -116.27 34.55
N LEU A 321 71.27 -116.82 33.95
CA LEU A 321 70.96 -118.25 33.96
C LEU A 321 72.06 -119.08 33.29
N GLU A 322 72.64 -118.55 32.22
CA GLU A 322 73.77 -119.19 31.53
C GLU A 322 75.03 -119.22 32.40
N GLN A 323 75.28 -118.17 33.19
CA GLN A 323 76.31 -118.16 34.24
C GLN A 323 76.02 -119.14 35.37
N ILE A 324 74.78 -119.19 35.88
CA ILE A 324 74.39 -120.12 36.96
C ILE A 324 74.55 -121.57 36.53
N ASN A 325 74.25 -121.93 35.28
CA ASN A 325 74.49 -123.28 34.76
C ASN A 325 75.99 -123.65 34.73
N GLN A 326 76.88 -122.67 34.51
CA GLN A 326 78.33 -122.90 34.62
C GLN A 326 78.77 -123.09 36.07
N ASP A 327 78.16 -122.36 37.00
CA ASP A 327 78.46 -122.45 38.45
C ASP A 327 77.85 -123.71 39.10
N GLU A 328 76.72 -124.23 38.61
CA GLU A 328 76.16 -125.54 39.02
C GLU A 328 77.13 -126.70 38.70
N GLY A 329 77.96 -126.54 37.67
CA GLY A 329 79.04 -127.47 37.35
C GLY A 329 80.17 -127.47 38.40
N ARG A 330 80.44 -126.34 39.06
CA ARG A 330 81.46 -126.19 40.11
C ARG A 330 80.96 -126.64 41.49
N GLU A 331 79.70 -126.40 41.82
CA GLU A 331 79.12 -126.75 43.12
C GLU A 331 78.93 -128.27 43.32
N LYS A 332 78.87 -129.07 42.25
CA LYS A 332 78.86 -130.55 42.35
C LYS A 332 80.17 -131.14 42.92
N GLU A 333 81.27 -130.38 42.93
CA GLU A 333 82.55 -130.77 43.56
C GLU A 333 82.66 -130.35 45.04
N ALA A 334 81.94 -129.31 45.47
CA ALA A 334 82.05 -128.72 46.80
C ALA A 334 81.22 -129.45 47.89
N VAL A 335 80.30 -130.35 47.50
CA VAL A 335 79.44 -131.14 48.40
C VAL A 335 80.20 -132.19 49.22
N ARG A 336 81.48 -132.44 48.94
CA ARG A 336 82.29 -133.46 49.62
C ARG A 336 82.87 -133.03 50.98
N ASP A 337 82.93 -131.73 51.29
CA ASP A 337 83.68 -131.19 52.44
C ASP A 337 82.82 -130.64 53.61
N GLY A 338 81.50 -130.90 53.61
CA GLY A 338 80.56 -130.40 54.62
C GLY A 338 80.67 -130.98 56.04
N SER A 339 81.65 -131.84 56.34
CA SER A 339 81.84 -132.41 57.69
C SER A 339 82.68 -131.51 58.63
N ALA A 340 83.35 -130.48 58.09
CA ALA A 340 84.16 -129.54 58.88
C ALA A 340 83.35 -128.36 59.48
N THR A 341 82.15 -128.08 58.96
CA THR A 341 81.33 -126.90 59.29
C THR A 341 80.55 -127.00 60.60
N ILE A 342 80.27 -128.22 61.10
CA ILE A 342 79.53 -128.43 62.36
C ILE A 342 80.38 -128.01 63.58
N LYS A 343 81.70 -128.17 63.52
CA LYS A 343 82.62 -127.71 64.59
C LYS A 343 82.84 -126.19 64.62
N ARG A 344 82.46 -125.47 63.57
CA ARG A 344 82.59 -124.00 63.48
C ARG A 344 81.41 -123.27 64.13
N LEU A 345 80.21 -123.83 64.02
CA LEU A 345 78.97 -123.24 64.52
C LEU A 345 78.80 -123.31 66.05
N GLU A 346 79.52 -124.22 66.74
CA GLU A 346 79.53 -124.28 68.21
C GLU A 346 80.41 -123.19 68.86
N ASN A 347 81.38 -122.65 68.12
CA ASN A 347 82.24 -121.55 68.60
C ASN A 347 81.62 -120.16 68.37
N GLU A 348 80.75 -120.01 67.37
CA GLU A 348 80.10 -118.74 66.99
C GLU A 348 78.96 -118.35 67.95
N LYS A 349 78.34 -119.33 68.60
CA LYS A 349 77.33 -119.11 69.66
C LYS A 349 77.94 -118.44 70.92
N LYS A 350 79.23 -118.64 71.16
CA LYS A 350 79.93 -118.13 72.35
C LYS A 350 80.42 -116.69 72.21
N THR A 351 80.54 -116.16 70.99
CA THR A 351 80.98 -114.78 70.70
C THR A 351 79.85 -113.77 70.62
N ILE A 352 78.60 -114.21 70.35
CA ILE A 352 77.45 -113.32 70.16
C ILE A 352 76.77 -112.95 71.50
N GLU A 353 77.04 -113.67 72.59
CA GLU A 353 76.58 -113.32 73.95
C GLU A 353 77.41 -112.19 74.59
N ASP A 354 78.63 -111.91 74.10
CA ASP A 354 79.56 -110.92 74.67
C ASP A 354 79.49 -109.51 74.02
N GLU A 355 78.77 -109.31 72.91
CA GLU A 355 78.67 -108.01 72.20
C GLU A 355 77.35 -107.24 72.45
N ALA A 356 76.49 -107.72 73.37
CA ALA A 356 75.17 -107.15 73.65
C ALA A 356 75.16 -105.97 74.66
N SER A 357 76.26 -105.24 74.82
CA SER A 357 76.38 -104.15 75.82
C SER A 357 76.77 -102.77 75.26
N GLY A 358 76.24 -102.37 74.09
CA GLY A 358 76.43 -100.99 73.62
C GLY A 358 75.65 -100.60 72.36
N ALA A 359 74.51 -99.92 72.53
CA ALA A 359 74.03 -98.79 71.70
C ALA A 359 72.53 -98.50 71.94
N SER A 360 72.22 -97.53 72.79
CA SER A 360 70.93 -96.82 72.82
C SER A 360 71.23 -95.32 72.92
N GLY A 361 70.84 -94.54 71.91
CA GLY A 361 71.10 -93.09 71.91
C GLY A 361 70.71 -92.28 70.64
N ASN A 362 70.44 -92.89 69.48
CA ASN A 362 70.28 -92.13 68.21
C ASN A 362 68.83 -91.88 67.71
N MET A 363 67.79 -92.17 68.50
CA MET A 363 66.39 -92.08 68.02
C MET A 363 65.77 -90.67 68.15
N GLU A 364 66.12 -89.92 69.19
CA GLU A 364 65.48 -88.63 69.52
C GLU A 364 65.92 -87.46 68.63
N VAL A 365 67.13 -87.55 68.08
CA VAL A 365 67.72 -86.49 67.23
C VAL A 365 67.09 -86.46 65.83
N LEU A 366 66.70 -87.61 65.29
CA LEU A 366 66.14 -87.75 63.95
C LEU A 366 64.67 -87.31 63.85
N ALA A 367 63.92 -87.33 64.95
CA ALA A 367 62.53 -86.86 64.98
C ALA A 367 62.40 -85.33 64.98
N LYS A 368 63.37 -84.62 65.56
CA LYS A 368 63.39 -83.14 65.58
C LYS A 368 63.67 -82.54 64.20
N THR A 369 64.62 -83.10 63.46
CA THR A 369 65.00 -82.65 62.11
C THR A 369 63.88 -82.78 61.09
N LEU A 370 63.00 -83.80 61.22
CA LEU A 370 61.84 -83.95 60.34
C LEU A 370 60.84 -82.80 60.47
N LYS A 371 60.58 -82.35 61.71
CA LYS A 371 59.59 -81.31 62.01
C LYS A 371 60.03 -79.92 61.55
N GLU A 372 61.34 -79.63 61.65
CA GLU A 372 61.93 -78.38 61.15
C GLU A 372 61.80 -78.27 59.63
N LYS A 373 62.08 -79.35 58.89
CA LYS A 373 61.99 -79.35 57.42
C LYS A 373 60.55 -79.23 56.89
N GLN A 374 59.55 -79.66 57.65
CA GLN A 374 58.14 -79.45 57.30
C GLN A 374 57.70 -77.99 57.42
N SER A 375 58.17 -77.28 58.45
CA SER A 375 57.87 -75.84 58.62
C SER A 375 58.50 -75.02 57.50
N ASP A 376 59.75 -75.34 57.16
CA ASP A 376 60.49 -74.69 56.08
C ASP A 376 59.74 -74.75 54.73
N THR A 377 59.13 -75.90 54.40
CA THR A 377 58.38 -76.09 53.15
C THR A 377 57.12 -75.23 53.07
N LEU A 378 56.37 -75.10 54.17
CA LEU A 378 55.11 -74.37 54.19
C LEU A 378 55.32 -72.86 54.00
N GLU A 379 56.36 -72.29 54.60
CA GLU A 379 56.71 -70.87 54.46
C GLU A 379 57.08 -70.51 53.01
N ALA A 380 57.75 -71.41 52.29
CA ALA A 380 58.12 -71.17 50.90
C ALA A 380 56.91 -71.24 49.95
N GLU A 381 55.92 -72.10 50.25
CA GLU A 381 54.69 -72.23 49.47
C GLU A 381 53.81 -70.97 49.59
N LEU A 382 53.65 -70.43 50.80
CA LEU A 382 52.89 -69.19 51.03
C LEU A 382 53.52 -67.97 50.33
N LEU A 383 54.86 -67.89 50.30
CA LEU A 383 55.58 -66.83 49.60
C LEU A 383 55.33 -66.89 48.08
N LEU A 384 55.29 -68.10 47.50
CA LEU A 384 55.03 -68.30 46.08
C LEU A 384 53.60 -67.88 45.71
N GLU A 385 52.62 -68.25 46.53
CA GLU A 385 51.21 -67.88 46.33
C GLU A 385 51.00 -66.35 46.38
N GLY A 386 51.63 -65.67 47.34
CA GLY A 386 51.63 -64.20 47.44
C GLY A 386 52.26 -63.50 46.21
N LEU A 387 53.27 -64.10 45.58
CA LEU A 387 53.86 -63.55 44.36
C LEU A 387 53.00 -63.79 43.11
N MET A 388 52.32 -64.94 43.02
CA MET A 388 51.42 -65.27 41.91
C MET A 388 50.17 -64.38 41.88
N THR A 389 49.61 -64.02 43.04
CA THR A 389 48.47 -63.08 43.14
C THR A 389 48.85 -61.68 42.64
N ILE A 390 50.01 -61.16 43.05
CA ILE A 390 50.54 -59.88 42.56
C ILE A 390 50.78 -59.91 41.04
N GLN A 391 51.20 -61.05 40.48
CA GLN A 391 51.37 -61.20 39.03
C GLN A 391 50.04 -61.18 38.28
N ALA A 392 49.01 -61.83 38.83
CA ALA A 392 47.68 -61.86 38.24
C ALA A 392 47.02 -60.46 38.21
N GLU A 393 47.11 -59.71 39.31
CA GLU A 393 46.63 -58.32 39.39
C GLU A 393 47.34 -57.41 38.38
N ARG A 394 48.68 -57.49 38.28
CA ARG A 394 49.46 -56.71 37.31
C ARG A 394 49.10 -57.04 35.86
N ASN A 395 48.87 -58.31 35.55
CA ASN A 395 48.47 -58.73 34.21
C ASN A 395 47.06 -58.24 33.86
N ALA A 396 46.13 -58.24 34.82
CA ALA A 396 44.79 -57.70 34.64
C ALA A 396 44.82 -56.18 34.39
N ASP A 397 45.57 -55.43 35.20
CA ASP A 397 45.75 -53.99 35.01
C ASP A 397 46.39 -53.66 33.66
N ARG A 398 47.42 -54.42 33.26
CA ARG A 398 48.08 -54.25 31.95
C ARG A 398 47.09 -54.46 30.80
N LEU A 399 46.28 -55.52 30.85
CA LEU A 399 45.27 -55.80 29.82
C LEU A 399 44.19 -54.71 29.76
N ASN A 400 43.76 -54.19 30.92
CA ASN A 400 42.80 -53.10 30.99
C ASN A 400 43.33 -51.81 30.34
N TYR A 401 44.57 -51.41 30.64
CA TYR A 401 45.18 -50.23 30.02
C TYR A 401 45.41 -50.41 28.52
N VAL A 402 45.85 -51.60 28.06
CA VAL A 402 46.01 -51.87 26.62
C VAL A 402 44.67 -51.76 25.89
N ARG A 403 43.61 -52.33 26.45
CA ARG A 403 42.25 -52.21 25.89
C ARG A 403 41.77 -50.76 25.87
N GLU A 404 41.98 -50.00 26.94
CA GLU A 404 41.62 -48.59 26.97
C GLU A 404 42.38 -47.78 25.91
N ILE A 405 43.67 -48.06 25.70
CA ILE A 405 44.48 -47.41 24.65
C ILE A 405 43.89 -47.68 23.26
N GLU A 406 43.53 -48.93 22.95
CA GLU A 406 42.93 -49.29 21.66
C GLU A 406 41.57 -48.62 21.45
N GLU A 407 40.67 -48.67 22.44
CA GLU A 407 39.35 -48.03 22.36
C GLU A 407 39.45 -46.50 22.19
N ARG A 408 40.43 -45.86 22.85
CA ARG A 408 40.67 -44.39 22.72
C ARG A 408 41.28 -44.05 21.36
N LYS A 409 42.16 -44.90 20.83
CA LYS A 409 42.77 -44.73 19.50
C LYS A 409 41.72 -44.78 18.40
N GLU A 410 40.84 -45.77 18.43
CA GLU A 410 39.75 -45.92 17.45
C GLU A 410 38.78 -44.73 17.51
N LYS A 411 38.37 -44.32 18.71
CA LYS A 411 37.51 -43.12 18.88
C LYS A 411 38.17 -41.85 18.35
N LYS A 412 39.48 -41.68 18.57
CA LYS A 412 40.23 -40.53 18.04
C LYS A 412 40.25 -40.54 16.51
N GLN A 413 40.53 -41.68 15.88
CA GLN A 413 40.54 -41.80 14.41
C GLN A 413 39.16 -41.46 13.81
N ASN A 414 38.08 -41.97 14.40
CA ASN A 414 36.73 -41.66 13.92
C ASN A 414 36.40 -40.15 14.02
N LEU A 415 36.84 -39.47 15.09
CA LEU A 415 36.66 -38.02 15.21
C LEU A 415 37.53 -37.24 14.22
N GLU A 416 38.76 -37.71 13.95
CA GLU A 416 39.65 -37.11 12.95
C GLU A 416 39.09 -37.23 11.53
N GLU A 417 38.49 -38.37 11.16
CA GLU A 417 37.79 -38.53 9.88
C GLU A 417 36.59 -37.59 9.76
N GLN A 418 35.75 -37.50 10.79
CA GLN A 418 34.62 -36.57 10.81
C GLN A 418 35.07 -35.12 10.68
N LYS A 419 36.18 -34.75 11.32
CA LYS A 419 36.77 -33.41 11.21
C LYS A 419 37.18 -33.13 9.77
N ILE A 420 37.87 -34.06 9.10
CA ILE A 420 38.28 -33.91 7.69
C ILE A 420 37.06 -33.70 6.79
N THR A 421 36.00 -34.50 6.95
CA THR A 421 34.77 -34.33 6.14
C THR A 421 34.13 -32.96 6.33
N VAL A 422 34.11 -32.44 7.57
CA VAL A 422 33.60 -31.09 7.87
C VAL A 422 34.51 -30.03 7.26
N GLU A 423 35.84 -30.18 7.36
CA GLU A 423 36.85 -29.28 6.77
C GLU A 423 36.73 -29.20 5.23
N GLU A 424 36.56 -30.33 4.55
CA GLU A 424 36.34 -30.38 3.10
C GLU A 424 35.03 -29.71 2.69
N ARG A 425 33.95 -29.94 3.46
CA ARG A 425 32.66 -29.27 3.22
C ARG A 425 32.77 -27.76 3.40
N LEU A 426 33.48 -27.30 4.42
CA LEU A 426 33.73 -25.88 4.69
C LEU A 426 34.54 -25.23 3.57
N ALA A 427 35.63 -25.86 3.13
CA ALA A 427 36.43 -25.38 2.00
C ALA A 427 35.59 -25.28 0.72
N SER A 428 34.71 -26.26 0.45
CA SER A 428 33.81 -26.22 -0.71
C SER A 428 32.78 -25.08 -0.65
N LEU A 429 32.42 -24.61 0.55
CA LEU A 429 31.51 -23.47 0.74
C LEU A 429 32.26 -22.14 0.61
N GLU A 430 33.49 -22.05 1.12
CA GLU A 430 34.35 -20.86 1.05
C GLU A 430 34.86 -20.58 -0.37
N ASP A 431 35.18 -21.61 -1.17
CA ASP A 431 35.60 -21.45 -2.57
C ASP A 431 34.44 -21.01 -3.49
N ASN A 432 33.19 -21.24 -3.08
CA ASN A 432 31.99 -20.87 -3.82
C ASN A 432 31.62 -19.38 -3.65
N ASN A 433 32.53 -18.49 -4.05
CA ASN A 433 32.33 -17.03 -4.19
C ASN A 433 31.19 -16.63 -5.17
N LEU A 434 30.55 -17.60 -5.82
CA LEU A 434 29.41 -17.44 -6.72
C LEU A 434 28.21 -16.74 -6.07
N PHE A 435 27.94 -16.98 -4.78
CA PHE A 435 26.79 -16.37 -4.11
C PHE A 435 26.98 -14.87 -3.89
N THR A 436 28.16 -14.47 -3.42
CA THR A 436 28.51 -13.07 -3.19
C THR A 436 28.51 -12.28 -4.50
N GLN A 437 29.04 -12.88 -5.58
CA GLN A 437 29.02 -12.25 -6.90
C GLN A 437 27.60 -12.16 -7.49
N SER A 438 26.78 -13.21 -7.32
CA SER A 438 25.39 -13.22 -7.80
C SER A 438 24.52 -12.23 -7.04
N LEU A 439 24.70 -12.10 -5.72
CA LEU A 439 24.00 -11.12 -4.89
C LEU A 439 24.34 -9.68 -5.33
N VAL A 440 25.62 -9.36 -5.47
CA VAL A 440 26.07 -8.04 -5.96
C VAL A 440 25.57 -7.78 -7.39
N GLY A 441 25.49 -8.82 -8.22
CA GLY A 441 24.89 -8.75 -9.55
C GLY A 441 23.40 -8.40 -9.50
N ALA A 442 22.63 -9.07 -8.64
CA ALA A 442 21.22 -8.82 -8.44
C ALA A 442 20.93 -7.42 -7.86
N GLU A 443 21.75 -6.93 -6.92
CA GLU A 443 21.66 -5.55 -6.42
C GLU A 443 21.89 -4.51 -7.53
N LYS A 444 22.89 -4.74 -8.39
CA LYS A 444 23.13 -3.89 -9.56
C LYS A 444 21.97 -3.93 -10.56
N ASN A 445 21.40 -5.10 -10.81
CA ASN A 445 20.24 -5.23 -11.68
C ASN A 445 19.01 -4.50 -11.11
N LEU A 446 18.79 -4.58 -9.79
CA LEU A 446 17.71 -3.84 -9.14
C LEU A 446 17.91 -2.32 -9.26
N THR A 447 19.09 -1.82 -8.93
CA THR A 447 19.39 -0.38 -8.98
C THR A 447 19.25 0.18 -10.40
N THR A 448 19.71 -0.54 -11.41
CA THR A 448 19.53 -0.15 -12.83
C THR A 448 18.06 -0.18 -13.26
N ALA A 449 17.29 -1.18 -12.83
CA ALA A 449 15.86 -1.26 -13.11
C ALA A 449 15.06 -0.13 -12.43
N GLU A 450 15.39 0.23 -11.18
CA GLU A 450 14.76 1.34 -10.46
C GLU A 450 15.08 2.71 -11.08
N GLN A 451 16.32 2.90 -11.54
CA GLN A 451 16.69 4.08 -12.34
C GLN A 451 15.89 4.15 -13.65
N LEU A 452 15.71 3.02 -14.33
CA LEU A 452 14.90 2.96 -15.55
C LEU A 452 13.43 3.27 -15.28
N ILE A 453 12.86 2.83 -14.16
CA ILE A 453 11.49 3.22 -13.76
C ILE A 453 11.41 4.72 -13.54
N SER A 454 12.36 5.30 -12.79
CA SER A 454 12.30 6.74 -12.48
C SER A 454 12.32 7.60 -13.76
N THR A 455 13.16 7.24 -14.74
CA THR A 455 13.26 7.94 -16.02
C THR A 455 12.02 7.75 -16.88
N THR A 456 11.55 6.51 -17.05
CA THR A 456 10.34 6.21 -17.86
C THR A 456 9.06 6.77 -17.25
N LEU A 457 8.97 6.86 -15.92
CA LEU A 457 7.84 7.50 -15.22
C LEU A 457 7.81 9.01 -15.46
N LEU A 458 8.97 9.68 -15.44
CA LEU A 458 9.07 11.10 -15.78
C LEU A 458 8.63 11.35 -17.23
N GLU A 459 9.12 10.56 -18.19
CA GLU A 459 8.70 10.66 -19.60
C GLU A 459 7.19 10.45 -19.77
N PHE A 460 6.61 9.48 -19.05
CA PHE A 460 5.17 9.23 -19.08
C PHE A 460 4.36 10.40 -18.51
N ASN A 461 4.76 10.93 -17.36
CA ASN A 461 4.09 12.06 -16.73
C ASN A 461 4.15 13.32 -17.62
N GLU A 462 5.31 13.61 -18.23
CA GLU A 462 5.44 14.72 -19.19
C GLU A 462 4.53 14.55 -20.42
N ALA A 463 4.39 13.31 -20.91
CA ALA A 463 3.49 13.02 -22.03
C ALA A 463 2.02 13.16 -21.65
N GLU A 464 1.61 12.72 -20.45
CA GLU A 464 0.24 12.90 -19.95
C GLU A 464 -0.10 14.38 -19.69
N ASP A 465 0.83 15.15 -19.11
CA ASP A 465 0.64 16.59 -18.89
C ASP A 465 0.47 17.35 -20.22
N LYS A 466 1.30 17.04 -21.22
CA LYS A 466 1.16 17.60 -22.58
C LYS A 466 -0.18 17.20 -23.20
N LYS A 467 -0.57 15.93 -23.07
CA LYS A 467 -1.86 15.43 -23.57
C LYS A 467 -3.04 16.16 -22.92
N GLN A 468 -3.02 16.39 -21.60
CA GLN A 468 -4.07 17.14 -20.92
C GLN A 468 -4.16 18.59 -21.41
N LYS A 469 -3.02 19.27 -21.58
CA LYS A 469 -2.97 20.64 -22.12
C LYS A 469 -3.52 20.71 -23.55
N ILE A 470 -3.08 19.82 -24.44
CA ILE A 470 -3.57 19.79 -25.83
C ILE A 470 -5.06 19.40 -25.88
N GLN A 471 -5.52 18.52 -25.00
CA GLN A 471 -6.93 18.16 -24.92
C GLN A 471 -7.82 19.33 -24.48
N GLN A 472 -7.35 20.18 -23.56
CA GLN A 472 -8.04 21.42 -23.21
C GLN A 472 -8.10 22.39 -24.40
N LEU A 473 -6.97 22.59 -25.09
CA LEU A 473 -6.91 23.44 -26.29
C LEU A 473 -7.81 22.91 -27.42
N GLU A 474 -7.91 21.59 -27.61
CA GLU A 474 -8.80 20.98 -28.60
C GLU A 474 -10.26 21.28 -28.25
N GLN A 475 -10.63 21.16 -26.98
CA GLN A 475 -11.99 21.43 -26.54
C GLN A 475 -12.36 22.92 -26.68
N GLU A 476 -11.43 23.83 -26.37
CA GLU A 476 -11.60 25.27 -26.60
C GLU A 476 -11.75 25.59 -28.09
N ALA A 477 -10.88 25.04 -28.94
CA ALA A 477 -10.93 25.25 -30.39
C ALA A 477 -12.22 24.68 -31.00
N ARG A 478 -12.67 23.50 -30.55
CA ARG A 478 -13.93 22.88 -30.96
C ARG A 478 -15.12 23.74 -30.57
N ASN A 479 -15.18 24.22 -29.34
CA ASN A 479 -16.27 25.08 -28.86
C ASN A 479 -16.31 26.40 -29.64
N HIS A 480 -15.13 26.98 -29.93
CA HIS A 480 -15.02 28.19 -30.75
C HIS A 480 -15.52 27.95 -32.18
N HIS A 481 -15.10 26.85 -32.81
CA HIS A 481 -15.57 26.47 -34.14
C HIS A 481 -17.09 26.28 -34.18
N GLN A 482 -17.68 25.54 -33.24
CA GLN A 482 -19.13 25.35 -33.13
C GLN A 482 -19.89 26.67 -32.94
N THR A 483 -19.32 27.60 -32.16
CA THR A 483 -19.93 28.93 -31.96
C THR A 483 -19.93 29.74 -33.26
N CYS A 484 -18.82 29.70 -34.00
CA CYS A 484 -18.71 30.36 -35.31
C CYS A 484 -19.66 29.73 -36.33
N GLU A 485 -19.74 28.40 -36.40
CA GLU A 485 -20.69 27.68 -37.26
C GLU A 485 -22.13 28.03 -36.93
N GLY A 486 -22.50 28.08 -35.65
CA GLY A 486 -23.84 28.48 -35.21
C GLY A 486 -24.20 29.91 -35.64
N ASN A 487 -23.24 30.84 -35.55
CA ASN A 487 -23.43 32.22 -36.04
C ASN A 487 -23.62 32.27 -37.56
N LEU A 488 -22.82 31.52 -38.32
CA LEU A 488 -22.94 31.44 -39.77
C LEU A 488 -24.28 30.83 -40.17
N ALA A 489 -24.72 29.75 -39.52
CA ALA A 489 -26.01 29.11 -39.75
C ALA A 489 -27.17 30.10 -39.52
N ARG A 490 -27.12 30.89 -38.45
CA ARG A 490 -28.11 31.93 -38.17
C ARG A 490 -28.16 33.00 -39.26
N ILE A 491 -27.01 33.51 -39.70
CA ILE A 491 -26.94 34.54 -40.76
C ILE A 491 -27.42 33.95 -42.09
N THR A 492 -27.10 32.68 -42.36
CA THR A 492 -27.53 31.99 -43.58
C THR A 492 -29.05 31.84 -43.62
N ALA A 493 -29.67 31.43 -42.51
CA ALA A 493 -31.13 31.35 -42.39
C ALA A 493 -31.81 32.73 -42.52
N GLU A 494 -31.25 33.77 -41.89
CA GLU A 494 -31.78 35.14 -42.03
C GLU A 494 -31.65 35.66 -43.47
N LYS A 495 -30.51 35.40 -44.13
CA LYS A 495 -30.29 35.75 -45.54
C LYS A 495 -31.31 35.06 -46.44
N GLN A 496 -31.48 33.73 -46.30
CA GLN A 496 -32.44 32.95 -47.09
C GLN A 496 -33.87 33.43 -46.89
N ALA A 497 -34.29 33.68 -45.65
CA ALA A 497 -35.64 34.19 -45.36
C ALA A 497 -35.91 35.56 -46.03
N VAL A 498 -34.91 36.46 -46.06
CA VAL A 498 -35.02 37.76 -46.74
C VAL A 498 -35.00 37.61 -48.26
N GLU A 499 -34.22 36.68 -48.81
CA GLU A 499 -34.19 36.36 -50.25
C GLU A 499 -35.53 35.77 -50.73
N GLU A 500 -36.12 34.85 -49.96
CA GLU A 500 -37.45 34.29 -50.21
C GLU A 500 -38.53 35.37 -50.14
N PHE A 501 -38.50 36.23 -49.12
CA PHE A 501 -39.45 37.34 -49.00
C PHE A 501 -39.38 38.31 -50.18
N LEU A 502 -38.18 38.61 -50.69
CA LEU A 502 -38.02 39.51 -51.83
C LEU A 502 -38.47 38.86 -53.15
N SER A 503 -38.34 37.53 -53.29
CA SER A 503 -38.67 36.77 -54.51
C SER A 503 -40.13 36.35 -54.64
N ALA A 504 -40.88 36.29 -53.54
CA ALA A 504 -42.28 35.84 -53.52
C ALA A 504 -43.29 36.77 -54.24
N ASP A 505 -42.92 38.02 -54.55
CA ASP A 505 -43.82 39.05 -55.12
C ASP A 505 -43.54 39.37 -56.62
N TYR A 506 -42.77 38.53 -57.34
CA TYR A 506 -42.54 38.67 -58.79
C TYR A 506 -43.51 37.80 -59.62
N GLU A 507 -44.82 37.99 -59.48
CA GLU A 507 -45.77 37.39 -60.41
C GLU A 507 -46.03 38.35 -61.59
N GLU A 508 -45.63 37.89 -62.79
CA GLU A 508 -46.02 38.38 -64.12
C GLU A 508 -45.85 39.89 -64.43
N GLY A 509 -44.61 40.35 -64.65
CA GLY A 509 -44.39 41.59 -65.40
C GLY A 509 -43.05 42.29 -65.18
N GLY A 510 -42.03 41.93 -65.97
CA GLY A 510 -40.77 42.68 -66.10
C GLY A 510 -39.94 42.82 -64.82
N VAL A 511 -38.74 43.41 -64.93
CA VAL A 511 -37.92 43.78 -63.76
C VAL A 511 -38.42 45.13 -63.23
N PRO A 512 -38.93 45.22 -61.98
CA PRO A 512 -39.37 46.47 -61.39
C PRO A 512 -38.27 47.53 -61.42
N ILE A 513 -38.63 48.81 -61.64
CA ILE A 513 -37.67 49.91 -61.58
C ILE A 513 -37.01 49.99 -60.20
N LEU A 514 -37.70 49.52 -59.15
CA LEU A 514 -37.20 49.33 -57.79
C LEU A 514 -35.85 48.59 -57.72
N GLU A 515 -35.61 47.63 -58.62
CA GLU A 515 -34.35 46.89 -58.67
C GLU A 515 -33.17 47.78 -59.11
N LYS A 516 -33.45 48.72 -60.01
CA LYS A 516 -32.48 49.66 -60.58
C LYS A 516 -32.23 50.90 -59.69
N LEU A 517 -32.89 50.98 -58.53
CA LEU A 517 -32.75 52.09 -57.57
C LEU A 517 -31.81 51.74 -56.41
N SER A 518 -31.07 52.75 -55.94
CA SER A 518 -30.37 52.72 -54.65
C SER A 518 -30.66 54.00 -53.85
N VAL A 519 -31.07 53.82 -52.59
CA VAL A 519 -31.54 54.89 -51.70
C VAL A 519 -30.57 55.06 -50.55
N SER A 520 -30.31 56.31 -50.13
CA SER A 520 -29.56 56.57 -48.90
C SER A 520 -30.34 56.17 -47.66
N LYS A 521 -29.64 55.64 -46.65
CA LYS A 521 -30.22 55.16 -45.40
C LYS A 521 -31.08 56.25 -44.72
N GLY A 522 -32.28 55.89 -44.31
CA GLY A 522 -33.26 56.78 -43.67
C GLY A 522 -34.28 57.40 -44.64
N TYR A 523 -34.13 57.19 -45.95
CA TYR A 523 -35.03 57.72 -46.98
C TYR A 523 -35.85 56.62 -47.68
N GLU A 524 -35.70 55.35 -47.26
CA GLU A 524 -36.42 54.21 -47.84
C GLU A 524 -37.92 54.33 -47.65
N MET A 525 -38.36 54.77 -46.46
CA MET A 525 -39.78 55.01 -46.16
C MET A 525 -40.33 56.21 -46.93
N ALA A 526 -39.54 57.28 -47.03
CA ALA A 526 -39.89 58.45 -47.82
C ALA A 526 -40.07 58.10 -49.32
N LEU A 527 -39.15 57.36 -49.94
CA LEU A 527 -39.27 56.93 -51.34
C LEU A 527 -40.41 55.94 -51.55
N GLY A 528 -40.50 54.94 -50.68
CA GLY A 528 -41.53 53.91 -50.75
C GLY A 528 -42.93 54.52 -50.66
N ALA A 529 -43.18 55.41 -49.70
CA ALA A 529 -44.47 56.10 -49.61
C ALA A 529 -44.69 57.10 -50.75
N ALA A 530 -43.64 57.76 -51.25
CA ALA A 530 -43.77 58.76 -52.30
C ALA A 530 -44.21 58.19 -53.65
N LEU A 531 -43.82 56.95 -53.99
CA LEU A 531 -44.07 56.36 -55.29
C LEU A 531 -44.87 55.05 -55.22
N ASP A 532 -44.78 54.33 -54.10
CA ASP A 532 -45.52 53.10 -53.77
C ASP A 532 -45.66 52.15 -54.98
N SER A 533 -46.87 51.92 -55.49
CA SER A 533 -47.13 51.06 -56.66
C SER A 533 -46.39 51.49 -57.93
N ASP A 534 -46.01 52.76 -58.07
CA ASP A 534 -45.26 53.24 -59.23
C ASP A 534 -43.83 52.64 -59.27
N LEU A 535 -43.32 52.13 -58.15
CA LEU A 535 -41.99 51.50 -58.07
C LEU A 535 -41.95 50.06 -58.60
N ASP A 536 -43.12 49.42 -58.68
CA ASP A 536 -43.24 48.06 -59.21
C ASP A 536 -43.20 48.04 -60.76
N ALA A 537 -43.45 49.17 -61.41
CA ALA A 537 -43.39 49.31 -62.87
C ALA A 537 -41.95 49.23 -63.41
N GLY A 538 -41.72 48.53 -64.52
CA GLY A 538 -40.43 48.46 -65.20
C GLY A 538 -40.15 49.70 -66.09
N ASP A 539 -39.08 49.66 -66.88
CA ASP A 539 -38.76 50.63 -67.95
C ASP A 539 -38.91 50.06 -69.36
N ASP A 540 -39.45 48.84 -69.47
CA ASP A 540 -39.68 48.16 -70.75
C ASP A 540 -41.04 48.55 -71.35
N PRO A 541 -41.08 49.20 -72.53
CA PRO A 541 -42.33 49.56 -73.20
C PRO A 541 -43.25 48.39 -73.57
N ALA A 542 -42.75 47.14 -73.55
CA ALA A 542 -43.55 45.94 -73.79
C ALA A 542 -44.34 45.48 -72.56
N SER A 543 -44.08 46.03 -71.38
CA SER A 543 -44.79 45.69 -70.14
C SER A 543 -46.14 46.41 -70.03
N ALA A 544 -47.11 45.82 -69.32
CA ALA A 544 -48.43 46.42 -69.12
C ALA A 544 -48.37 47.75 -68.33
N VAL A 545 -47.39 47.90 -67.44
CA VAL A 545 -47.12 49.12 -66.67
C VAL A 545 -45.63 49.42 -66.73
N TYR A 546 -45.25 50.59 -67.26
CA TYR A 546 -43.84 50.97 -67.43
C TYR A 546 -43.58 52.48 -67.34
N TRP A 547 -42.34 52.82 -66.99
CA TRP A 547 -41.79 54.16 -67.04
C TRP A 547 -41.21 54.45 -68.42
N ARG A 548 -41.65 55.54 -69.04
CA ARG A 548 -41.12 55.99 -70.33
C ARG A 548 -40.08 57.09 -70.15
N ASP A 549 -39.01 57.03 -70.92
CA ASP A 549 -38.05 58.13 -70.98
C ASP A 549 -38.67 59.36 -71.67
N LEU A 550 -38.47 60.52 -71.06
CA LEU A 550 -39.02 61.79 -71.54
C LEU A 550 -37.91 62.84 -71.60
N PRO A 551 -37.94 63.75 -72.59
CA PRO A 551 -36.98 64.84 -72.64
C PRO A 551 -37.07 65.73 -71.37
N PRO A 552 -35.98 66.42 -71.00
CA PRO A 552 -35.95 67.33 -69.85
C PRO A 552 -37.07 68.38 -69.94
N LEU A 553 -37.67 68.74 -68.80
CA LEU A 553 -38.62 69.87 -68.75
C LEU A 553 -37.91 71.17 -69.09
N VAL A 554 -38.49 71.94 -70.02
CA VAL A 554 -37.99 73.25 -70.44
C VAL A 554 -38.19 74.32 -69.35
N GLU A 555 -39.28 74.23 -68.57
CA GLU A 555 -39.54 75.05 -67.39
C GLU A 555 -39.81 74.16 -66.17
N GLN A 556 -38.85 74.07 -65.25
CA GLN A 556 -39.01 73.25 -64.04
C GLN A 556 -39.48 74.10 -62.86
N ALA A 557 -40.67 73.78 -62.36
CA ALA A 557 -41.18 74.33 -61.11
C ALA A 557 -40.26 73.92 -59.93
N LYS A 558 -39.54 74.89 -59.37
CA LYS A 558 -38.73 74.71 -58.16
C LYS A 558 -39.60 74.79 -56.91
N PHE A 559 -39.23 74.02 -55.88
CA PHE A 559 -39.76 74.19 -54.53
C PHE A 559 -39.28 75.51 -53.92
N ALA A 560 -39.94 75.97 -52.85
CA ALA A 560 -39.51 77.14 -52.07
C ALA A 560 -38.11 76.92 -51.47
N GLU A 561 -37.39 78.00 -51.16
CA GLU A 561 -36.04 77.93 -50.60
C GLU A 561 -36.02 77.10 -49.29
N GLY A 562 -35.15 76.09 -49.22
CA GLY A 562 -34.93 75.26 -48.03
C GLY A 562 -35.47 73.82 -48.10
N ILE A 563 -36.17 73.42 -49.17
CA ILE A 563 -36.67 72.05 -49.33
C ILE A 563 -35.74 71.26 -50.26
N ASP A 564 -35.15 70.18 -49.76
CA ASP A 564 -34.37 69.24 -50.57
C ASP A 564 -35.29 68.27 -51.32
N THR A 565 -34.94 67.95 -52.55
CA THR A 565 -35.68 67.01 -53.39
C THR A 565 -35.12 65.58 -53.27
N LEU A 566 -36.00 64.59 -53.45
CA LEU A 566 -35.67 63.18 -53.25
C LEU A 566 -34.62 62.65 -54.25
N ASP A 567 -34.46 63.31 -55.40
CA ASP A 567 -33.42 63.00 -56.39
C ASP A 567 -31.99 63.15 -55.86
N LYS A 568 -31.76 63.98 -54.84
CA LYS A 568 -30.45 64.10 -54.16
C LYS A 568 -30.08 62.85 -53.36
N PHE A 569 -31.09 62.10 -52.91
CA PHE A 569 -30.95 60.99 -51.97
C PHE A 569 -31.18 59.61 -52.62
N VAL A 570 -31.66 59.60 -53.87
CA VAL A 570 -31.96 58.38 -54.63
C VAL A 570 -31.17 58.40 -55.94
N LYS A 571 -30.29 57.41 -56.14
CA LYS A 571 -29.69 57.17 -57.45
C LYS A 571 -30.71 56.42 -58.31
N SER A 572 -31.21 57.07 -59.35
CA SER A 572 -32.23 56.54 -60.25
C SER A 572 -31.84 56.61 -61.72
N PRO A 573 -32.46 55.79 -62.59
CA PRO A 573 -32.46 56.00 -64.03
C PRO A 573 -33.02 57.37 -64.42
N LEU A 574 -32.65 57.85 -65.62
CA LEU A 574 -33.09 59.16 -66.15
C LEU A 574 -34.62 59.26 -66.25
N THR A 575 -35.29 58.14 -66.51
CA THR A 575 -36.76 58.01 -66.59
C THR A 575 -37.48 58.49 -65.33
N LEU A 576 -36.89 58.29 -64.14
CA LEU A 576 -37.47 58.69 -62.85
C LEU A 576 -37.00 60.07 -62.38
N LYS A 577 -35.95 60.64 -62.97
CA LYS A 577 -35.33 61.89 -62.50
C LYS A 577 -36.32 63.06 -62.52
N ARG A 578 -37.14 63.14 -63.57
CA ARG A 578 -38.23 64.12 -63.69
C ARG A 578 -39.22 64.01 -62.53
N ARG A 579 -39.57 62.79 -62.12
CA ARG A 579 -40.52 62.54 -61.04
C ARG A 579 -39.92 62.83 -59.67
N LEU A 580 -38.72 62.33 -59.38
CA LEU A 580 -38.03 62.50 -58.09
C LEU A 580 -37.70 63.97 -57.78
N SER A 581 -37.39 64.76 -58.80
CA SER A 581 -37.16 66.21 -58.64
C SER A 581 -38.40 67.02 -58.26
N GLN A 582 -39.60 66.42 -58.33
CA GLN A 582 -40.88 67.04 -57.93
C GLN A 582 -41.41 66.46 -56.60
N ILE A 583 -40.54 65.79 -55.84
CA ILE A 583 -40.82 65.23 -54.52
C ILE A 583 -39.89 65.92 -53.51
N GLY A 584 -40.44 66.79 -52.68
CA GLY A 584 -39.70 67.50 -51.63
C GLY A 584 -39.70 66.71 -50.32
N VAL A 585 -38.58 66.71 -49.61
CA VAL A 585 -38.44 66.05 -48.30
C VAL A 585 -38.56 67.07 -47.18
N VAL A 586 -39.45 66.81 -46.23
CA VAL A 586 -39.72 67.68 -45.06
C VAL A 586 -39.53 66.90 -43.76
N LYS A 587 -39.26 67.60 -42.66
CA LYS A 587 -38.87 66.95 -41.40
C LYS A 587 -40.06 66.46 -40.57
N SER A 588 -41.24 67.06 -40.76
CA SER A 588 -42.43 66.76 -39.95
C SER A 588 -43.72 67.03 -40.71
N GLU A 589 -44.80 66.41 -40.23
CA GLU A 589 -46.16 66.66 -40.73
C GLU A 589 -46.59 68.13 -40.57
N GLU A 590 -46.21 68.79 -39.47
CA GLU A 590 -46.51 70.21 -39.26
C GLU A 590 -45.89 71.10 -40.33
N GLU A 591 -44.67 70.78 -40.76
CA GLU A 591 -43.97 71.48 -41.83
C GLU A 591 -44.62 71.22 -43.19
N ALA A 592 -45.05 69.98 -43.44
CA ALA A 592 -45.77 69.61 -44.66
C ALA A 592 -47.10 70.35 -44.80
N LEU A 593 -47.89 70.43 -43.72
CA LEU A 593 -49.19 71.11 -43.70
C LEU A 593 -49.07 72.62 -43.90
N ARG A 594 -47.97 73.25 -43.48
CA ARG A 594 -47.71 74.68 -43.75
C ARG A 594 -47.40 74.94 -45.23
N LEU A 595 -46.73 74.01 -45.88
CA LEU A 595 -46.19 74.18 -47.24
C LEU A 595 -47.14 73.68 -48.34
N ILE A 596 -48.15 72.87 -48.00
CA ILE A 596 -49.07 72.26 -48.98
C ILE A 596 -49.78 73.29 -49.87
N GLY A 597 -50.16 74.44 -49.30
CA GLY A 597 -50.84 75.52 -50.04
C GLY A 597 -49.98 76.21 -51.11
N GLY A 598 -48.66 76.00 -51.10
CA GLY A 598 -47.72 76.54 -52.08
C GLY A 598 -47.26 75.54 -53.15
N LEU A 599 -47.79 74.31 -53.15
CA LEU A 599 -47.39 73.29 -54.11
C LEU A 599 -47.92 73.59 -55.51
N LYS A 600 -47.04 73.46 -56.52
CA LYS A 600 -47.41 73.57 -57.93
C LYS A 600 -47.94 72.23 -58.44
N SER A 601 -48.67 72.27 -59.55
CA SER A 601 -49.23 71.07 -60.19
C SER A 601 -48.14 70.02 -60.42
N GLY A 602 -48.37 68.80 -59.92
CA GLY A 602 -47.45 67.66 -59.99
C GLY A 602 -46.50 67.48 -58.80
N GLN A 603 -46.40 68.46 -57.89
CA GLN A 603 -45.51 68.38 -56.72
C GLN A 603 -46.10 67.62 -55.53
N ARG A 604 -45.24 66.99 -54.74
CA ARG A 604 -45.60 66.39 -53.45
C ARG A 604 -44.49 66.59 -52.41
N LEU A 605 -44.86 66.56 -51.14
CA LEU A 605 -43.96 66.55 -49.99
C LEU A 605 -44.01 65.19 -49.31
N VAL A 606 -42.87 64.72 -48.81
CA VAL A 606 -42.77 63.49 -48.03
C VAL A 606 -41.94 63.66 -46.78
N THR A 607 -42.31 62.98 -45.70
CA THR A 607 -41.51 62.92 -44.47
C THR A 607 -40.61 61.69 -44.45
N PHE A 608 -39.60 61.72 -43.57
CA PHE A 608 -38.73 60.56 -43.30
C PHE A 608 -39.49 59.33 -42.84
N ASP A 609 -40.61 59.53 -42.13
CA ASP A 609 -41.46 58.46 -41.59
C ASP A 609 -42.48 57.95 -42.62
N GLY A 610 -42.51 58.48 -43.85
CA GLY A 610 -43.37 57.98 -44.94
C GLY A 610 -44.73 58.67 -45.08
N GLY A 611 -44.95 59.84 -44.46
CA GLY A 611 -46.13 60.66 -44.75
C GLY A 611 -46.02 61.34 -46.12
N VAL A 612 -47.15 61.57 -46.81
CA VAL A 612 -47.19 62.15 -48.16
C VAL A 612 -48.26 63.24 -48.26
N TRP A 613 -47.92 64.41 -48.81
CA TRP A 613 -48.86 65.50 -49.08
C TRP A 613 -48.74 65.95 -50.55
N ARG A 614 -49.84 65.92 -51.30
CA ARG A 614 -49.85 66.25 -52.74
C ARG A 614 -50.55 67.58 -53.03
N TRP A 615 -50.18 68.19 -54.15
CA TRP A 615 -50.76 69.44 -54.65
C TRP A 615 -52.29 69.39 -54.89
N ASP A 616 -52.85 68.19 -55.12
CA ASP A 616 -54.28 67.95 -55.36
C ASP A 616 -55.08 67.70 -54.06
N GLY A 617 -54.43 67.80 -52.89
CA GLY A 617 -55.06 67.70 -51.57
C GLY A 617 -55.07 66.31 -50.95
N LEU A 618 -54.47 65.30 -51.61
CA LEU A 618 -54.32 63.97 -51.01
C LEU A 618 -53.20 63.97 -49.96
N CYS A 619 -53.54 63.59 -48.73
CA CYS A 619 -52.63 63.44 -47.60
C CYS A 619 -52.64 61.99 -47.10
N ILE A 620 -51.46 61.39 -46.95
CA ILE A 620 -51.25 60.03 -46.44
C ILE A 620 -50.46 60.16 -45.14
N SER A 621 -51.01 59.63 -44.05
CA SER A 621 -50.32 59.61 -42.75
C SER A 621 -49.09 58.69 -42.78
N PRO A 622 -48.01 59.02 -42.04
CA PRO A 622 -46.87 58.12 -41.83
C PRO A 622 -47.24 56.73 -41.29
N GLU A 623 -48.41 56.58 -40.67
CA GLU A 623 -48.89 55.30 -40.13
C GLU A 623 -49.45 54.35 -41.21
N ALA A 624 -49.61 54.82 -42.45
CA ALA A 624 -50.07 53.99 -43.55
C ALA A 624 -48.94 53.08 -44.06
N PRO A 625 -49.14 51.75 -44.15
CA PRO A 625 -48.10 50.83 -44.60
C PRO A 625 -47.84 51.00 -46.11
N SER A 626 -46.61 51.39 -46.48
CA SER A 626 -46.14 51.30 -47.87
C SER A 626 -45.43 49.96 -48.09
N ARG A 627 -45.93 49.16 -49.04
CA ARG A 627 -45.32 47.86 -49.40
C ARG A 627 -43.92 48.07 -50.00
N ALA A 628 -43.75 49.12 -50.82
CA ALA A 628 -42.46 49.44 -51.44
C ALA A 628 -41.41 49.89 -50.41
N ALA A 629 -41.80 50.63 -49.37
CA ALA A 629 -40.90 51.03 -48.28
C ALA A 629 -40.33 49.82 -47.52
N VAL A 630 -41.18 48.84 -47.22
CA VAL A 630 -40.76 47.59 -46.57
C VAL A 630 -39.81 46.79 -47.46
N ARG A 631 -40.10 46.66 -48.77
CA ARG A 631 -39.21 45.98 -49.74
C ARG A 631 -37.84 46.66 -49.85
N LEU A 632 -37.77 48.00 -49.90
CA LEU A 632 -36.50 48.75 -49.93
C LEU A 632 -35.65 48.52 -48.68
N SER A 633 -36.30 48.55 -47.52
CA SER A 633 -35.66 48.28 -46.23
C SER A 633 -35.08 46.86 -46.18
N GLN A 634 -35.84 45.86 -46.63
CA GLN A 634 -35.39 44.47 -46.72
C GLN A 634 -34.26 44.27 -47.74
N LYS A 635 -34.27 44.96 -48.89
CA LYS A 635 -33.17 44.95 -49.88
C LYS A 635 -31.86 45.49 -49.31
N ASN A 636 -31.91 46.59 -48.55
CA ASN A 636 -30.73 47.13 -47.87
C ASN A 636 -30.25 46.21 -46.75
N ARG A 637 -31.18 45.52 -46.05
CA ARG A 637 -30.84 44.50 -45.06
C ARG A 637 -30.18 43.27 -45.68
N LEU A 638 -30.66 42.78 -46.83
CA LEU A 638 -30.06 41.69 -47.56
C LEU A 638 -28.61 42.00 -47.98
N LYS A 639 -28.34 43.20 -48.49
CA LYS A 639 -26.97 43.64 -48.82
C LYS A 639 -26.03 43.56 -47.63
N LYS A 640 -26.51 43.94 -46.43
CA LYS A 640 -25.73 43.81 -45.20
C LYS A 640 -25.52 42.35 -44.80
N LEU A 641 -26.57 41.52 -44.87
CA LEU A 641 -26.49 40.10 -44.56
C LEU A 641 -25.54 39.33 -45.48
N ILE A 642 -25.46 39.69 -46.77
CA ILE A 642 -24.50 39.10 -47.71
C ILE A 642 -23.05 39.42 -47.28
N TYR A 643 -22.79 40.66 -46.87
CA TYR A 643 -21.47 41.05 -46.36
C TYR A 643 -21.13 40.34 -45.05
N ASP A 644 -22.08 40.27 -44.12
CA ASP A 644 -21.92 39.57 -42.84
C ASP A 644 -21.71 38.06 -43.05
N TYR A 645 -22.40 37.43 -44.01
CA TYR A 645 -22.20 36.04 -44.41
C TYR A 645 -20.76 35.78 -44.88
N GLN A 646 -20.26 36.56 -45.85
CA GLN A 646 -18.91 36.39 -46.40
C GLN A 646 -17.82 36.54 -45.34
N ASN A 647 -18.01 37.45 -44.38
CA ASN A 647 -17.08 37.60 -43.26
C ASN A 647 -17.14 36.42 -42.28
N ASN A 648 -18.33 35.95 -41.92
CA ASN A 648 -18.48 34.82 -41.00
C ASN A 648 -18.02 33.50 -41.63
N GLU A 649 -18.17 33.32 -42.93
CA GLU A 649 -17.65 32.15 -43.67
C GLU A 649 -16.12 32.05 -43.53
N LYS A 650 -15.40 33.16 -43.68
CA LYS A 650 -13.93 33.22 -43.45
C LYS A 650 -13.56 32.92 -42.00
N ILE A 651 -14.35 33.40 -41.03
CA ILE A 651 -14.12 33.16 -39.60
C ILE A 651 -14.31 31.67 -39.27
N VAL A 652 -15.37 31.04 -39.79
CA VAL A 652 -15.61 29.61 -39.62
C VAL A 652 -14.48 28.78 -40.22
N PHE A 653 -14.04 29.11 -41.43
CA PHE A 653 -12.92 28.42 -42.08
C PHE A 653 -11.64 28.49 -41.23
N SER A 654 -11.28 29.67 -40.72
CA SER A 654 -10.11 29.82 -39.85
C SER A 654 -10.25 29.06 -38.53
N ALA A 655 -11.44 29.02 -37.93
CA ALA A 655 -11.71 28.26 -36.71
C ALA A 655 -11.63 26.74 -36.97
N GLN A 656 -12.10 26.28 -38.13
CA GLN A 656 -12.05 24.88 -38.55
C GLN A 656 -10.61 24.41 -38.76
N GLU A 657 -9.77 25.19 -39.45
CA GLU A 657 -8.35 24.85 -39.62
C GLU A 657 -7.62 24.75 -38.27
N LYS A 658 -7.88 25.69 -37.35
CA LYS A 658 -7.30 25.65 -36.00
C LYS A 658 -7.73 24.39 -35.24
N HIS A 659 -9.03 24.05 -35.27
CA HIS A 659 -9.54 22.84 -34.61
C HIS A 659 -8.92 21.58 -35.21
N LYS A 660 -8.80 21.52 -36.55
CA LYS A 660 -8.18 20.39 -37.25
C LYS A 660 -6.72 20.18 -36.83
N ASN A 661 -5.91 21.25 -36.85
CA ASN A 661 -4.48 21.18 -36.49
C ASN A 661 -4.30 20.69 -35.04
N ILE A 662 -5.05 21.26 -34.09
CA ILE A 662 -4.97 20.85 -32.68
C ILE A 662 -5.48 19.41 -32.48
N SER A 663 -6.49 18.99 -33.24
CA SER A 663 -6.97 17.61 -33.22
C SER A 663 -5.93 16.61 -33.75
N GLU A 664 -5.13 16.98 -34.75
CA GLU A 664 -4.01 16.17 -35.25
C GLU A 664 -2.90 16.05 -34.19
N GLU A 665 -2.49 17.18 -33.59
CA GLU A 665 -1.54 17.21 -32.46
C GLU A 665 -2.03 16.35 -31.27
N LEU A 666 -3.34 16.38 -30.97
CA LEU A 666 -3.93 15.55 -29.90
C LEU A 666 -3.82 14.05 -30.21
N ASN A 667 -3.94 13.65 -31.47
CA ASN A 667 -3.80 12.25 -31.85
C ASN A 667 -2.34 11.79 -31.77
N GLU A 668 -1.39 12.63 -32.17
CA GLU A 668 0.04 12.35 -32.03
C GLU A 668 0.44 12.19 -30.56
N ILE A 669 0.04 13.12 -29.69
CA ILE A 669 0.40 13.05 -28.26
C ILE A 669 -0.26 11.86 -27.56
N LYS A 670 -1.46 11.43 -27.98
CA LYS A 670 -2.09 10.19 -27.49
C LYS A 670 -1.27 8.94 -27.82
N ILE A 671 -0.67 8.89 -29.01
CA ILE A 671 0.20 7.78 -29.41
C ILE A 671 1.48 7.81 -28.56
N ILE A 672 2.09 8.99 -28.40
CA ILE A 672 3.30 9.17 -27.58
C ILE A 672 3.03 8.76 -26.12
N SER A 673 1.96 9.24 -25.50
CA SER A 673 1.61 8.89 -24.11
C SER A 673 1.41 7.38 -23.94
N ARG A 674 0.78 6.71 -24.93
CA ARG A 674 0.64 5.25 -24.92
C ARG A 674 1.98 4.53 -25.00
N VAL A 675 2.89 4.98 -25.86
CA VAL A 675 4.24 4.40 -25.99
C VAL A 675 5.05 4.60 -24.70
N CYS A 676 4.99 5.78 -24.09
CA CYS A 676 5.64 6.05 -22.80
C CYS A 676 5.04 5.19 -21.68
N HIS A 677 3.71 5.02 -21.65
CA HIS A 677 3.05 4.13 -20.70
C HIS A 677 3.50 2.68 -20.83
N ASP A 678 3.56 2.15 -22.05
CA ASP A 678 4.02 0.78 -22.31
C ASP A 678 5.50 0.59 -21.94
N LYS A 679 6.36 1.61 -22.16
CA LYS A 679 7.76 1.61 -21.70
C LYS A 679 7.86 1.57 -20.18
N TRP A 680 7.11 2.44 -19.49
CA TRP A 680 7.06 2.47 -18.03
C TRP A 680 6.56 1.15 -17.44
N ARG A 681 5.52 0.56 -18.03
CA ARG A 681 5.01 -0.74 -17.57
C ARG A 681 6.05 -1.86 -17.69
N LYS A 682 6.84 -1.86 -18.78
CA LYS A 682 7.92 -2.86 -18.98
C LYS A 682 9.07 -2.65 -18.00
N SER A 683 9.46 -1.40 -17.70
CA SER A 683 10.49 -1.13 -16.68
C SER A 683 10.01 -1.49 -15.27
N ASP A 684 8.74 -1.26 -14.96
CA ASP A 684 8.11 -1.68 -13.70
C ASP A 684 8.16 -3.22 -13.53
N GLU A 685 7.78 -3.96 -14.57
CA GLU A 685 7.88 -5.42 -14.58
C GLU A 685 9.32 -5.92 -14.42
N GLN A 686 10.29 -5.26 -15.06
CA GLN A 686 11.71 -5.58 -14.91
C GLN A 686 12.21 -5.38 -13.47
N ALA A 687 11.83 -4.29 -12.78
CA ALA A 687 12.24 -4.10 -11.40
C ALA A 687 11.54 -5.07 -10.44
N ILE A 688 10.27 -5.43 -10.69
CA ILE A 688 9.59 -6.47 -9.91
C ILE A 688 10.35 -7.80 -10.01
N ASN A 689 10.81 -8.17 -11.21
CA ASN A 689 11.61 -9.38 -11.40
C ASN A 689 12.99 -9.26 -10.73
N ALA A 690 13.69 -8.13 -10.87
CA ALA A 690 14.97 -7.90 -10.21
C ALA A 690 14.87 -7.94 -8.67
N ARG A 691 13.78 -7.42 -8.08
CA ARG A 691 13.51 -7.54 -6.63
C ARG A 691 13.31 -8.99 -6.19
N ARG A 692 12.61 -9.79 -7.00
CA ARG A 692 12.42 -11.22 -6.71
C ARG A 692 13.74 -11.97 -6.78
N GLU A 693 14.54 -11.75 -7.81
CA GLU A 693 15.88 -12.34 -7.93
C GLU A 693 16.76 -11.97 -6.75
N LEU A 694 16.81 -10.69 -6.36
CA LEU A 694 17.56 -10.25 -5.18
C LEU A 694 17.12 -10.99 -3.90
N ALA A 695 15.82 -11.06 -3.64
CA ALA A 695 15.29 -11.74 -2.46
C ALA A 695 15.61 -13.25 -2.45
N GLU A 696 15.64 -13.90 -3.61
CA GLU A 696 16.08 -15.29 -3.74
C GLU A 696 17.57 -15.45 -3.43
N PHE A 697 18.42 -14.57 -3.97
CA PHE A 697 19.86 -14.60 -3.68
C PHE A 697 20.19 -14.24 -2.22
N GLU A 698 19.48 -13.29 -1.61
CA GLU A 698 19.61 -12.98 -0.17
C GLU A 698 19.29 -14.20 0.69
N LYS A 699 18.20 -14.92 0.36
CA LYS A 699 17.80 -16.13 1.08
C LYS A 699 18.82 -17.25 0.92
N LEU A 700 19.39 -17.43 -0.27
CA LEU A 700 20.46 -18.40 -0.52
C LEU A 700 21.73 -18.01 0.24
N ALA A 701 22.14 -16.75 0.20
CA ALA A 701 23.30 -16.25 0.93
C ALA A 701 23.14 -16.44 2.45
N ALA A 702 21.96 -16.13 3.01
CA ALA A 702 21.67 -16.34 4.43
C ALA A 702 21.72 -17.83 4.84
N ARG A 703 21.24 -18.73 3.97
CA ARG A 703 21.35 -20.19 4.18
C ARG A 703 22.81 -20.65 4.16
N HIS A 704 23.59 -20.17 3.19
CA HIS A 704 25.01 -20.47 3.08
C HIS A 704 25.77 -20.00 4.33
N GLN A 705 25.55 -18.77 4.76
CA GLN A 705 26.19 -18.21 5.95
C GLN A 705 25.80 -18.96 7.24
N SER A 706 24.54 -19.41 7.35
CA SER A 706 24.09 -20.24 8.47
C SER A 706 24.72 -21.65 8.45
N GLU A 707 24.85 -22.28 7.28
CA GLU A 707 25.50 -23.58 7.13
C GLU A 707 27.00 -23.48 7.45
N GLU A 708 27.67 -22.44 6.96
CA GLU A 708 29.07 -22.15 7.24
C GLU A 708 29.31 -21.94 8.75
N SER A 709 28.49 -21.13 9.42
CA SER A 709 28.58 -20.92 10.87
C SER A 709 28.40 -22.22 11.65
N ALA A 710 27.38 -23.01 11.31
CA ALA A 710 27.11 -24.29 11.98
C ALA A 710 28.25 -25.30 11.78
N LEU A 711 28.87 -25.34 10.60
CA LEU A 711 30.03 -26.17 10.33
C LEU A 711 31.28 -25.68 11.06
N LYS A 712 31.48 -24.36 11.19
CA LYS A 712 32.58 -23.77 11.99
C LYS A 712 32.46 -24.15 13.47
N ASP A 713 31.26 -24.02 14.03
CA ASP A 713 30.99 -24.41 15.43
C ASP A 713 31.21 -25.91 15.64
N ARG A 714 30.73 -26.75 14.70
CA ARG A 714 30.94 -28.21 14.75
C ARG A 714 32.41 -28.59 14.65
N LEU A 715 33.17 -27.89 13.81
CA LEU A 715 34.60 -28.10 13.66
C LEU A 715 35.35 -27.76 14.96
N GLU A 716 34.96 -26.68 15.63
CA GLU A 716 35.55 -26.28 16.91
C GLU A 716 35.27 -27.33 18.00
N HIS A 717 34.03 -27.82 18.09
CA HIS A 717 33.67 -28.93 18.99
C HIS A 717 34.47 -30.20 18.69
N LEU A 718 34.58 -30.61 17.43
CA LEU A 718 35.38 -31.79 17.04
C LEU A 718 36.86 -31.61 17.39
N ARG A 719 37.44 -30.42 17.20
CA ARG A 719 38.82 -30.12 17.58
C ARG A 719 39.03 -30.25 19.09
N GLN A 720 38.07 -29.78 19.89
CA GLN A 720 38.11 -29.91 21.34
C GLN A 720 37.97 -31.37 21.79
N ASP A 721 37.02 -32.13 21.21
CA ASP A 721 36.83 -33.55 21.50
C ASP A 721 38.08 -34.38 21.14
N ILE A 722 38.70 -34.13 19.99
CA ILE A 722 39.96 -34.78 19.59
C ILE A 722 41.05 -34.47 20.60
N LYS A 723 41.18 -33.21 21.04
CA LYS A 723 42.17 -32.81 22.06
C LYS A 723 41.93 -33.54 23.38
N ASP A 724 40.69 -33.65 23.83
CA ASP A 724 40.33 -34.31 25.07
C ASP A 724 40.54 -35.84 25.00
N GLN A 725 40.21 -36.47 23.88
CA GLN A 725 40.53 -37.89 23.66
C GLN A 725 42.04 -38.12 23.57
N ASN A 726 42.80 -37.21 22.96
CA ASN A 726 44.25 -37.33 22.85
C ASN A 726 44.92 -37.21 24.24
N ASN A 727 44.43 -36.31 25.10
CA ASN A 727 44.89 -36.22 26.48
C ASN A 727 44.61 -37.51 27.27
N ARG A 728 43.40 -38.06 27.13
CA ARG A 728 43.02 -39.35 27.78
C ARG A 728 43.84 -40.51 27.25
N TYR A 729 44.08 -40.57 25.94
CA TYR A 729 44.94 -41.57 25.30
C TYR A 729 46.37 -41.52 25.86
N GLN A 730 46.96 -40.32 25.98
CA GLN A 730 48.29 -40.20 26.58
C GLN A 730 48.32 -40.54 28.07
N THR A 731 47.27 -40.19 28.81
CA THR A 731 47.15 -40.58 30.23
C THR A 731 47.13 -42.11 30.38
N ALA A 732 46.42 -42.82 29.50
CA ALA A 732 46.39 -44.29 29.51
C ALA A 732 47.75 -44.90 29.14
N ILE A 733 48.48 -44.33 28.18
CA ILE A 733 49.86 -44.74 27.85
C ILE A 733 50.81 -44.51 29.04
N ASP A 734 50.71 -43.35 29.69
CA ASP A 734 51.57 -43.01 30.82
C ASP A 734 51.28 -43.92 32.03
N ASN A 735 50.02 -44.28 32.26
CA ASN A 735 49.64 -45.26 33.28
C ASN A 735 50.19 -46.66 32.96
N LEU A 736 50.16 -47.08 31.68
CA LEU A 736 50.78 -48.33 31.25
C LEU A 736 52.30 -48.34 31.48
N LYS A 737 52.98 -47.21 31.24
CA LYS A 737 54.44 -47.08 31.48
C LYS A 737 54.82 -47.05 32.96
N LYS A 738 53.93 -46.61 33.84
CA LYS A 738 54.16 -46.57 35.30
C LYS A 738 54.06 -47.96 35.96
N LEU A 739 53.58 -48.99 35.26
CA LEU A 739 53.59 -50.35 35.77
C LEU A 739 55.04 -50.87 35.92
N PRO A 740 55.42 -51.45 37.08
CA PRO A 740 56.76 -51.97 37.30
C PRO A 740 57.13 -53.08 36.31
N GLU A 741 58.43 -53.18 35.94
CA GLU A 741 58.92 -54.22 35.02
C GLU A 741 58.56 -55.64 35.49
N THR A 742 57.94 -56.42 34.60
CA THR A 742 57.48 -57.79 34.88
C THR A 742 58.63 -58.78 35.10
N VAL A 743 59.81 -58.49 34.55
CA VAL A 743 60.99 -59.38 34.56
C VAL A 743 61.51 -59.61 35.98
N GLU A 744 61.48 -58.62 36.87
CA GLU A 744 61.91 -58.79 38.26
C GLU A 744 60.96 -59.67 39.08
N LEU A 745 59.65 -59.56 38.85
CA LEU A 745 58.65 -60.34 39.55
C LEU A 745 58.66 -61.80 39.06
N GLU A 746 58.78 -62.01 37.75
CA GLU A 746 58.92 -63.34 37.14
C GLU A 746 60.17 -64.06 37.66
N ASN A 747 61.31 -63.37 37.75
CA ASN A 747 62.53 -63.93 38.33
C ASN A 747 62.38 -64.26 39.82
N LYS A 748 61.62 -63.47 40.59
CA LYS A 748 61.31 -63.77 42.00
C LYS A 748 60.40 -64.98 42.14
N ILE A 749 59.43 -65.15 41.24
CA ILE A 749 58.53 -66.32 41.19
C ILE A 749 59.31 -67.58 40.84
N ILE A 750 60.21 -67.52 39.84
CA ILE A 750 61.09 -68.65 39.47
C ILE A 750 61.97 -69.05 40.66
N LYS A 751 62.66 -68.09 41.29
CA LYS A 751 63.48 -68.37 42.49
C LYS A 751 62.67 -68.94 43.66
N SER A 752 61.46 -68.43 43.89
CA SER A 752 60.57 -68.94 44.94
C SER A 752 60.06 -70.35 44.63
N ARG A 753 59.81 -70.65 43.35
CA ARG A 753 59.43 -71.99 42.89
C ARG A 753 60.55 -73.00 43.09
N ASP A 754 61.78 -72.64 42.70
CA ASP A 754 62.97 -73.47 42.91
C ASP A 754 63.23 -73.70 44.41
N ALA A 755 63.00 -72.68 45.25
CA ALA A 755 63.13 -72.80 46.70
C ALA A 755 62.08 -73.75 47.33
N VAL A 756 60.83 -73.73 46.84
CA VAL A 756 59.79 -74.68 47.25
C VAL A 756 60.21 -76.11 46.87
N GLU A 757 60.73 -76.31 45.66
CA GLU A 757 61.16 -77.62 45.17
C GLU A 757 62.35 -78.18 45.98
N ALA A 758 63.37 -77.34 46.25
CA ALA A 758 64.51 -77.72 47.07
C ALA A 758 64.10 -78.07 48.52
N LYS A 759 63.23 -77.26 49.15
CA LYS A 759 62.76 -77.53 50.52
C LYS A 759 61.90 -78.80 50.59
N ARG A 760 61.10 -79.10 49.56
CA ARG A 760 60.36 -80.37 49.45
C ARG A 760 61.30 -81.56 49.37
N SER A 761 62.40 -81.45 48.62
CA SER A 761 63.44 -82.48 48.58
C SER A 761 64.05 -82.73 49.97
N TYR A 762 64.45 -81.67 50.68
CA TYR A 762 65.03 -81.81 52.03
C TYR A 762 64.07 -82.41 53.06
N PHE A 763 62.78 -82.10 52.96
CA PHE A 763 61.76 -82.73 53.80
C PHE A 763 61.63 -84.23 53.48
N SER A 764 61.69 -84.61 52.20
CA SER A 764 61.69 -86.01 51.76
C SER A 764 62.90 -86.79 52.30
N ASP A 765 64.10 -86.21 52.23
CA ASP A 765 65.33 -86.86 52.71
C ASP A 765 65.35 -87.06 54.23
N ALA A 766 64.87 -86.05 54.99
CA ALA A 766 64.76 -86.14 56.45
C ALA A 766 63.77 -87.23 56.90
N ARG A 767 62.72 -87.47 56.11
CA ARG A 767 61.75 -88.55 56.34
C ARG A 767 62.38 -89.93 56.13
N ILE A 768 63.14 -90.11 55.06
CA ILE A 768 63.82 -91.38 54.74
C ILE A 768 64.85 -91.76 55.82
N ALA A 769 65.60 -90.79 56.34
CA ALA A 769 66.63 -91.04 57.36
C ALA A 769 66.04 -91.51 58.70
N HIS A 770 64.93 -90.91 59.14
CA HIS A 770 64.18 -91.31 60.33
C HIS A 770 63.69 -92.77 60.23
N ASP A 771 63.08 -93.13 59.10
CA ASP A 771 62.48 -94.45 58.90
C ASP A 771 63.55 -95.57 58.82
N SER A 772 64.77 -95.28 58.35
CA SER A 772 65.86 -96.26 58.28
C SER A 772 66.43 -96.69 59.65
N HIS A 773 66.39 -95.80 60.65
CA HIS A 773 66.94 -96.07 61.99
C HIS A 773 65.95 -96.84 62.88
N TYR A 774 64.65 -96.60 62.69
CA TYR A 774 63.58 -97.39 63.31
C TYR A 774 63.74 -98.88 62.96
N ASN A 775 63.91 -99.17 61.67
CA ASN A 775 63.99 -100.54 61.13
C ASN A 775 65.25 -101.32 61.56
N LYS A 776 66.38 -100.66 61.91
CA LYS A 776 67.62 -101.33 62.35
C LYS A 776 67.60 -101.79 63.81
N SER A 777 66.76 -101.18 64.66
CA SER A 777 66.59 -101.58 66.06
C SER A 777 65.81 -102.91 66.18
N GLU A 778 64.89 -103.14 65.25
CA GLU A 778 64.01 -104.30 65.18
C GLU A 778 64.75 -105.58 64.73
N MET A 779 65.72 -105.46 63.80
CA MET A 779 66.46 -106.61 63.25
C MET A 779 67.39 -107.33 64.26
N ARG A 780 67.84 -106.66 65.34
CA ARG A 780 68.75 -107.24 66.34
C ARG A 780 68.06 -108.23 67.28
N ILE A 781 66.76 -108.03 67.52
CA ILE A 781 65.93 -108.91 68.35
C ILE A 781 65.63 -110.23 67.59
N ASN A 782 65.47 -110.16 66.27
CA ASN A 782 65.10 -111.30 65.44
C ASN A 782 66.25 -112.27 65.09
N ARG A 783 67.53 -111.87 65.20
CA ARG A 783 68.68 -112.75 64.85
C ARG A 783 69.13 -113.69 65.99
N LEU A 784 68.88 -113.33 67.24
CA LEU A 784 69.07 -114.20 68.43
C LEU A 784 68.12 -115.41 68.43
N GLU A 785 66.95 -115.28 67.79
CA GLU A 785 65.98 -116.37 67.66
C GLU A 785 66.34 -117.37 66.54
N GLN A 786 67.04 -116.92 65.48
CA GLN A 786 67.45 -117.79 64.36
C GLN A 786 68.62 -118.74 64.68
N VAL A 787 69.58 -118.35 65.52
CA VAL A 787 70.72 -119.21 65.92
C VAL A 787 70.26 -120.41 66.76
N LYS A 788 69.15 -120.26 67.51
CA LYS A 788 68.48 -121.37 68.20
C LYS A 788 67.90 -122.40 67.21
N ALA A 789 67.27 -121.92 66.13
CA ALA A 789 66.62 -122.76 65.13
C ALA A 789 67.61 -123.53 64.23
N GLU A 790 68.80 -122.97 63.96
CA GLU A 790 69.80 -123.61 63.08
C GLU A 790 70.59 -124.74 63.78
N CYS A 791 70.82 -124.67 65.10
CA CYS A 791 71.36 -125.79 65.89
C CYS A 791 70.41 -127.00 65.92
N GLU A 792 69.11 -126.75 66.05
CA GLU A 792 68.08 -127.80 66.09
C GLU A 792 67.91 -128.49 64.72
N ASN A 793 68.12 -127.75 63.62
CA ASN A 793 67.96 -128.27 62.26
C ASN A 793 69.14 -129.16 61.80
N TRP A 794 70.38 -128.85 62.21
CA TRP A 794 71.55 -129.70 61.93
C TRP A 794 71.59 -130.96 62.82
N GLN A 795 71.13 -130.88 64.08
CA GLN A 795 70.92 -132.07 64.93
C GLN A 795 69.80 -132.98 64.41
N GLY A 796 68.84 -132.43 63.65
CA GLY A 796 67.82 -133.20 62.92
C GLY A 796 68.34 -133.91 61.67
N ARG A 797 69.32 -133.35 60.96
CA ARG A 797 69.87 -133.93 59.73
C ARG A 797 70.95 -135.00 59.95
N LEU A 798 71.60 -135.04 61.12
CA LEU A 798 72.51 -136.12 61.54
C LEU A 798 71.80 -137.35 62.13
N LYS A 799 70.47 -137.29 62.32
CA LYS A 799 69.65 -138.44 62.75
C LYS A 799 68.89 -139.13 61.62
N ASN A 800 68.90 -138.56 60.41
CA ASN A 800 68.27 -139.12 59.21
C ASN A 800 69.28 -139.27 58.05
N MET A 801 70.55 -139.48 58.38
CA MET A 801 71.62 -139.98 57.52
C MET A 801 72.41 -141.06 58.25
#